data_AF-A0A6M8MVM8-F1
#
_entry.id   AF-A0A6M8MVM8-F1
#
_cell.length_a   1.000
_cell.length_b   1.000
_cell.length_c   1.000
_cell.angle_alpha   90.00
_cell.angle_beta   90.00
_cell.angle_gamma   90.00
#
_symmetry.space_group_name_H-M   'P 1'
#
loop_
_entity.id
_entity.type
_entity.pdbx_description
1 polymer ?
#
loop_
_entity_poly.entity_id
_entity_poly.type
_entity_poly.pdbx_seq_one_letter_code
_entity_poly.pdbx_strand_id
1 'polypeptide(L)'
;MLTVLPPFFDHSRHKLVVHRLPVSLDVLAFEGEERLSQPFHYRVEFNSVEQDIGAERMLGKTAQFSLHAAAHTLPVAIRGLPVPRVEALRTLHGVVTGFKRLSGSADEARYEITLQPRLALLGRGRQFRIYQHQSVPQIVESILRTRHDFEGQDFLFTLVREYPKREQVMQYGESDLSFIARLLAEVGIWYRFTNDERLGIAVVEFHDDQRHYVRPRISLPLRPQSGLGSSGQDGVWGLQVSHEVVEKNVHFRAYHHRDANAWLDGDVDQTRGDTTTYGEAYRYAEPYRVLGDKLDQDEDLLGESGFFYGRLRHERYLNDQTRLSGVSSSASLELAQVLAISGGAPQAFEPGAVITGLKLRAARDRSFELSFEAIPYSESVCFRPPLQAKPKIAGTVPARVTSSLANDPYSHIDSEGRYKVSFLFDRDSWKLGQESLWLRLARPYAGDTHGLHLPLICGTEVAIAFEQGDPDRPYIAHALHDSRHPDHVTLLRSDYKRNVLRTPANNKLRMEDDRGKEHIKLSTEHSGKSQLNLGHLVDNEKDKRGEGFELRTDGWGAIRAGSGLFISADEQTKAHGQQLDMDAAIDQLETALSLARTMAQAARSAGAIPADTSGQTQLNDALTNLTEPGLLLHAPAGIGMVSPEAICLSSGRESVAITSSRSTDLSAGRNITGTAEGAISLCAVTKGLQIKAVQGDLQVHAQIGELHALAQDDIKIESLAGRIEISAPKELVLSCGGAFIRIKDGEIELGAPGNIYHRAVYVLKGGATTLTTPVTPIPYGYGAGYTLVDAQQAAARFVRYRITTQAGEVFNGVTDKDGKTMPVHTMLPGNIAIDFPQPEEWLTPRPAPELEEEEEEITEGITLRIGLFFDGTGNNQSNAAATERCRRQDLETFSSEELESIAATCKQYGFGEFDGSAFNSAPNNSYGNAPSNVAYLFQLYPDNAVDGISAEAKTAYIKAYVEGIGTRSGGKDATVIGQGLGQGETGVVARVKEVPDLVAKQLSSFHQTNPGIVIQRIEFDIFGFSRGAAAARHCANEVLKPGRGLFSELLRGGLSGLLRDFDSAADVCINLVGLFDTVAAISDPLHGDFSPDDDVNRGVNLYLPPDCARQVIQLQALDEYRADFSVNQVHHTHLQIGLPGAHSDVGGGYLPRAREKLWMTQPCKASVPDGQRVESHAAWVRAEADAKVLRESSVARDGNVAVKAWPAATNPRGKVEPVMQDYW
;
A
#
# COMPACT_ATOMS: atom_id res chain seq x y z
N MET A 1 55.84 71.47 51.16
CA MET A 1 56.83 71.30 50.07
C MET A 1 57.36 69.87 50.11
N LEU A 2 56.82 69.01 49.25
CA LEU A 2 57.48 67.92 48.53
C LEU A 2 56.48 67.56 47.41
N THR A 3 56.69 68.26 46.30
CA THR A 3 56.29 67.95 44.92
C THR A 3 55.35 66.76 44.71
N VAL A 4 54.05 67.03 44.69
CA VAL A 4 53.11 66.22 43.88
C VAL A 4 53.41 66.62 42.44
N LEU A 5 54.10 65.74 41.71
CA LEU A 5 54.18 65.86 40.26
C LEU A 5 52.73 65.90 39.74
N PRO A 6 52.32 66.94 38.99
CA PRO A 6 51.00 66.92 38.37
C PRO A 6 50.91 65.64 37.52
N PRO A 7 49.82 64.86 37.61
CA PRO A 7 49.66 63.71 36.74
C PRO A 7 49.79 64.21 35.29
N PHE A 8 50.75 63.65 34.56
CA PHE A 8 51.05 64.08 33.20
C PHE A 8 49.87 63.81 32.24
N PHE A 9 49.00 62.84 32.60
CA PHE A 9 47.78 62.51 31.87
C PHE A 9 46.56 62.50 32.81
N ASP A 10 45.55 63.33 32.51
CA ASP A 10 44.28 63.35 33.24
C ASP A 10 43.20 62.51 32.56
N HIS A 11 42.90 61.33 33.12
CA HIS A 11 41.84 60.43 32.66
C HIS A 11 40.54 60.51 33.48
N SER A 12 40.46 61.41 34.47
CA SER A 12 39.22 61.65 35.24
C SER A 12 38.08 62.19 34.37
N ARG A 13 38.38 62.65 33.15
CA ARG A 13 37.42 63.02 32.11
C ARG A 13 36.55 61.84 31.66
N HIS A 14 37.04 60.61 31.72
CA HIS A 14 36.26 59.40 31.42
C HIS A 14 35.29 59.13 32.57
N LYS A 15 34.03 58.83 32.25
CA LYS A 15 32.97 58.71 33.27
C LYS A 15 32.39 57.31 33.31
N LEU A 16 32.33 56.75 34.52
CA LEU A 16 31.64 55.50 34.81
C LEU A 16 30.41 55.80 35.66
N VAL A 17 29.24 55.35 35.21
CA VAL A 17 27.99 55.50 35.95
C VAL A 17 27.31 54.15 36.07
N VAL A 18 26.99 53.74 37.29
CA VAL A 18 26.25 52.50 37.58
C VAL A 18 24.82 52.86 37.98
N HIS A 19 23.83 52.17 37.41
CA HIS A 19 22.42 52.47 37.62
C HIS A 19 22.02 52.33 39.10
N ARG A 20 21.32 53.34 39.63
CA ARG A 20 20.87 53.44 41.04
C ARG A 20 22.00 53.37 42.07
N LEU A 21 23.22 53.74 41.71
CA LEU A 21 24.32 53.92 42.65
C LEU A 21 24.52 55.42 42.94
N PRO A 22 24.18 55.92 44.14
CA PRO A 22 24.33 57.34 44.50
C PRO A 22 25.76 57.66 44.99
N VAL A 23 26.77 57.06 44.36
CA VAL A 23 28.18 57.15 44.77
C VAL A 23 29.00 57.70 43.61
N SER A 24 29.92 58.64 43.91
CA SER A 24 30.83 59.18 42.90
C SER A 24 31.95 58.17 42.60
N LEU A 25 32.15 57.88 41.31
CA LEU A 25 33.17 56.97 40.81
C LEU A 25 34.17 57.76 39.96
N ASP A 26 35.42 57.81 40.40
CA ASP A 26 36.50 58.55 39.73
C ASP A 26 37.45 57.59 39.01
N VAL A 27 37.43 57.60 37.68
CA VAL A 27 38.18 56.65 36.84
C VAL A 27 39.70 56.91 36.95
N LEU A 28 40.43 55.84 37.24
CA LEU A 28 41.89 55.83 37.36
C LEU A 28 42.55 55.25 36.11
N ALA A 29 42.08 54.07 35.69
CA ALA A 29 42.64 53.28 34.63
C ALA A 29 41.58 52.39 34.02
N PHE A 30 41.74 52.01 32.76
CA PHE A 30 40.93 50.99 32.14
C PHE A 30 41.67 50.25 31.03
N GLU A 31 41.29 48.98 30.86
CA GLU A 31 41.63 48.18 29.69
C GLU A 31 40.33 47.68 29.06
N GLY A 32 40.17 47.87 27.75
CA GLY A 32 39.04 47.41 26.96
C GLY A 32 39.49 46.48 25.85
N GLU A 33 38.72 45.42 25.60
CA GLU A 33 38.86 44.57 24.42
C GLU A 33 37.50 44.45 23.72
N GLU A 34 37.50 44.68 22.42
CA GLU A 34 36.32 44.56 21.56
C GLU A 34 36.71 43.84 20.28
N ARG A 35 35.87 42.90 19.83
CA ARG A 35 36.06 42.18 18.56
C ARG A 35 34.71 42.00 17.89
N LEU A 36 34.68 42.03 16.55
CA LEU A 36 33.45 41.71 15.83
C LEU A 36 32.96 40.31 16.20
N SER A 37 31.65 40.21 16.39
CA SER A 37 30.96 38.97 16.79
C SER A 37 31.45 38.37 18.11
N GLN A 38 31.97 39.19 19.02
CA GLN A 38 32.28 38.81 20.40
C GLN A 38 31.82 39.90 21.38
N PRO A 39 31.32 39.54 22.58
CA PRO A 39 31.03 40.51 23.62
C PRO A 39 32.25 41.33 24.02
N PHE A 40 32.13 42.66 24.08
CA PHE A 40 33.21 43.49 24.60
C PHE A 40 33.48 43.20 26.08
N HIS A 41 34.70 43.49 26.52
CA HIS A 41 35.15 43.33 27.89
C HIS A 41 35.96 44.54 28.34
N TYR A 42 35.45 45.28 29.32
CA TYR A 42 36.13 46.43 29.90
C TYR A 42 36.43 46.19 31.38
N ARG A 43 37.70 46.29 31.76
CA ARG A 43 38.13 46.40 33.15
C ARG A 43 38.35 47.86 33.47
N VAL A 44 37.55 48.42 34.37
CA VAL A 44 37.63 49.82 34.77
C VAL A 44 37.98 49.89 36.24
N GLU A 45 39.09 50.55 36.53
CA GLU A 45 39.54 50.84 37.87
C GLU A 45 39.15 52.27 38.25
N PHE A 46 38.63 52.44 39.45
CA PHE A 46 38.17 53.73 39.95
C PHE A 46 38.37 53.87 41.45
N ASN A 47 38.43 55.12 41.90
CA ASN A 47 38.39 55.49 43.31
C ASN A 47 36.99 55.91 43.71
N SER A 48 36.67 55.72 44.99
CA SER A 48 35.47 56.25 45.62
C SER A 48 35.73 56.64 47.06
N VAL A 49 35.02 57.66 47.53
CA VAL A 49 34.96 58.04 48.95
C VAL A 49 34.24 56.99 49.80
N GLU A 50 33.36 56.20 49.19
CA GLU A 50 32.68 55.09 49.85
C GLU A 50 33.65 53.91 49.97
N GLN A 51 34.08 53.60 51.20
CA GLN A 51 35.16 52.66 51.46
C GLN A 51 34.73 51.18 51.40
N ASP A 52 33.43 50.91 51.46
CA ASP A 52 32.86 49.57 51.44
C ASP A 52 31.57 49.50 50.59
N ILE A 53 31.72 49.66 49.27
CA ILE A 53 30.61 49.49 48.33
C ILE A 53 30.21 48.01 48.30
N GLY A 54 28.99 47.69 48.74
CA GLY A 54 28.44 46.34 48.70
C GLY A 54 28.33 45.77 47.28
N ALA A 55 28.71 44.50 47.10
CA ALA A 55 28.75 43.84 45.79
C ALA A 55 27.37 43.75 45.12
N GLU A 56 26.31 43.64 45.90
CA GLU A 56 24.90 43.60 45.44
C GLU A 56 24.42 44.91 44.80
N ARG A 57 25.10 46.03 45.09
CA ARG A 57 24.85 47.32 44.44
C ARG A 57 25.57 47.47 43.11
N MET A 58 26.50 46.57 42.79
CA MET A 58 27.33 46.61 41.59
C MET A 58 27.01 45.47 40.64
N LEU A 59 27.15 44.22 41.09
CA LEU A 59 27.01 43.03 40.25
C LEU A 59 25.60 42.92 39.65
N GLY A 60 25.54 42.65 38.34
CA GLY A 60 24.29 42.53 37.58
C GLY A 60 23.57 43.85 37.33
N LYS A 61 24.09 45.00 37.78
CA LYS A 61 23.51 46.31 37.48
C LYS A 61 23.97 46.81 36.12
N THR A 62 23.08 47.52 35.44
CA THR A 62 23.41 48.24 34.21
C THR A 62 24.37 49.39 34.53
N ALA A 63 25.31 49.63 33.63
CA ALA A 63 26.29 50.68 33.76
C ALA A 63 26.65 51.24 32.39
N GLN A 64 27.05 52.51 32.36
CA GLN A 64 27.55 53.19 31.18
C GLN A 64 28.97 53.68 31.43
N PHE A 65 29.84 53.49 30.44
CA PHE A 65 31.21 53.97 30.45
C PHE A 65 31.45 54.90 29.27
N SER A 66 31.66 56.19 29.53
CA SER A 66 31.78 57.24 28.52
C SER A 66 33.22 57.71 28.35
N LEU A 67 33.67 57.70 27.09
CA LEU A 67 34.96 58.18 26.64
C LEU A 67 34.85 59.65 26.19
N HIS A 68 35.58 60.55 26.82
CA HIS A 68 35.55 61.98 26.52
C HIS A 68 36.87 62.47 25.92
N ALA A 69 36.78 63.48 25.04
CA ALA A 69 37.92 64.23 24.54
C ALA A 69 38.61 65.01 25.68
N ALA A 70 39.89 65.36 25.49
CA ALA A 70 40.56 66.28 26.40
C ALA A 70 39.86 67.66 26.37
N ALA A 71 39.68 68.30 27.53
CA ALA A 71 39.02 69.59 27.61
C ALA A 71 39.78 70.67 26.80
N HIS A 72 39.07 71.45 25.99
CA HIS A 72 39.67 72.60 25.31
C HIS A 72 40.16 73.61 26.33
N THR A 73 41.47 73.87 26.37
CA THR A 73 41.99 75.07 27.05
C THR A 73 41.56 76.30 26.25
N LEU A 74 40.63 77.09 26.80
CA LEU A 74 40.26 78.37 26.21
C LEU A 74 41.53 79.25 26.05
N PRO A 75 41.71 79.93 24.90
CA PRO A 75 42.79 80.90 24.74
C PRO A 75 42.77 81.93 25.87
N VAL A 76 43.94 82.35 26.34
CA VAL A 76 44.10 83.27 27.48
C VAL A 76 43.25 84.54 27.35
N ALA A 77 42.96 84.97 26.12
CA ALA A 77 42.15 86.13 25.79
C ALA A 77 40.64 86.02 26.11
N ILE A 78 40.12 84.83 26.45
CA ILE A 78 38.67 84.58 26.60
C ILE A 78 38.30 83.83 27.90
N ARG A 79 39.19 83.85 28.91
CA ARG A 79 38.91 83.33 30.25
C ARG A 79 37.75 84.11 30.90
N GLY A 80 36.56 83.52 30.94
CA GLY A 80 35.36 84.12 31.55
C GLY A 80 34.04 83.66 30.92
N LEU A 81 34.06 83.14 29.69
CA LEU A 81 32.91 82.47 29.08
C LEU A 81 32.74 81.04 29.63
N PRO A 82 31.51 80.54 29.77
CA PRO A 82 31.26 79.16 30.15
C PRO A 82 31.91 78.22 29.11
N VAL A 83 32.76 77.30 29.58
CA VAL A 83 33.36 76.27 28.75
C VAL A 83 32.23 75.39 28.19
N PRO A 84 32.11 75.18 26.88
CA PRO A 84 31.10 74.29 26.32
C PRO A 84 31.25 72.89 26.91
N ARG A 85 30.12 72.22 27.22
CA ARG A 85 30.14 70.83 27.69
C ARG A 85 30.82 69.96 26.62
N VAL A 86 31.85 69.23 27.02
CA VAL A 86 32.51 68.24 26.17
C VAL A 86 31.61 67.00 26.12
N GLU A 87 30.95 66.79 24.99
CA GLU A 87 30.17 65.58 24.74
C GLU A 87 31.06 64.33 24.76
N ALA A 88 30.46 63.17 25.05
CA ALA A 88 31.20 61.91 25.00
C ALA A 88 31.49 61.58 23.52
N LEU A 89 32.75 61.22 23.22
CA LEU A 89 33.14 60.73 21.89
C LEU A 89 32.55 59.35 21.61
N ARG A 90 32.42 58.53 22.67
CA ARG A 90 31.87 57.18 22.62
C ARG A 90 31.36 56.81 24.00
N THR A 91 30.18 56.20 24.09
CA THR A 91 29.66 55.62 25.34
C THR A 91 29.48 54.12 25.16
N LEU A 92 29.70 53.34 26.19
CA LEU A 92 29.49 51.89 26.19
C LEU A 92 28.46 51.54 27.26
N HIS A 93 27.31 51.04 26.83
CA HIS A 93 26.26 50.58 27.74
C HIS A 93 26.41 49.08 27.98
N GLY A 94 26.36 48.65 29.24
CA GLY A 94 26.57 47.25 29.59
C GLY A 94 26.05 46.90 30.98
N VAL A 95 26.47 45.74 31.46
CA VAL A 95 26.18 45.20 32.79
C VAL A 95 27.49 44.89 33.50
N VAL A 96 27.54 45.18 34.79
CA VAL A 96 28.69 44.84 35.64
C VAL A 96 28.68 43.34 35.94
N THR A 97 29.63 42.60 35.41
CA THR A 97 29.74 41.13 35.57
C THR A 97 30.81 40.72 36.58
N GLY A 98 31.68 41.64 36.97
CA GLY A 98 32.73 41.44 37.96
C GLY A 98 32.94 42.71 38.78
N PHE A 99 33.26 42.55 40.06
CA PHE A 99 33.49 43.66 40.98
C PHE A 99 34.51 43.23 42.04
N LYS A 100 35.53 44.06 42.27
CA LYS A 100 36.60 43.82 43.24
C LYS A 100 36.95 45.11 43.97
N ARG A 101 37.25 44.99 45.26
CA ARG A 101 37.95 46.03 46.02
C ARG A 101 39.44 45.73 45.99
N LEU A 102 40.24 46.64 45.46
CA LEU A 102 41.68 46.46 45.25
C LEU A 102 42.49 46.93 46.47
N SER A 103 42.16 48.09 47.02
CA SER A 103 42.82 48.67 48.18
C SER A 103 41.94 49.71 48.88
N GLY A 104 42.30 50.13 50.09
CA GLY A 104 41.63 51.22 50.81
C GLY A 104 42.61 52.04 51.64
N SER A 105 42.36 53.35 51.72
CA SER A 105 43.03 54.31 52.61
C SER A 105 42.02 54.89 53.61
N ALA A 106 42.45 55.85 54.44
CA ALA A 106 41.55 56.57 55.35
C ALA A 106 40.56 57.49 54.61
N ASP A 107 40.88 57.91 53.37
CA ASP A 107 40.13 58.92 52.63
C ASP A 107 39.34 58.32 51.46
N GLU A 108 39.84 57.25 50.82
CA GLU A 108 39.22 56.65 49.63
C GLU A 108 39.54 55.15 49.51
N ALA A 109 38.72 54.42 48.74
CA ALA A 109 38.99 53.05 48.35
C ALA A 109 39.06 52.91 46.82
N ARG A 110 39.93 51.98 46.36
CA ARG A 110 40.14 51.65 44.96
C ARG A 110 39.40 50.36 44.63
N TYR A 111 38.67 50.37 43.53
CA TYR A 111 37.88 49.26 43.03
C TYR A 111 38.18 48.96 41.57
N GLU A 112 37.82 47.76 41.13
CA GLU A 112 37.78 47.33 39.74
C GLU A 112 36.39 46.78 39.43
N ILE A 113 35.82 47.18 38.30
CA ILE A 113 34.66 46.49 37.71
C ILE A 113 35.04 45.82 36.39
N THR A 114 34.30 44.79 36.06
CA THR A 114 34.23 44.22 34.71
C THR A 114 32.89 44.61 34.09
N LEU A 115 32.92 45.38 33.02
CA LEU A 115 31.77 45.81 32.23
C LEU A 115 31.71 45.00 30.93
N GLN A 116 30.56 44.41 30.64
CA GLN A 116 30.31 43.61 29.43
C GLN A 116 28.91 43.93 28.89
N PRO A 117 28.58 43.69 27.61
CA PRO A 117 27.22 43.86 27.14
C PRO A 117 26.29 42.85 27.81
N ARG A 118 24.99 43.15 27.88
CA ARG A 118 23.97 42.25 28.44
C ARG A 118 24.02 40.86 27.79
N LEU A 119 24.36 40.78 26.50
CA LEU A 119 24.52 39.53 25.76
C LEU A 119 25.57 38.58 26.38
N ALA A 120 26.59 39.10 27.08
CA ALA A 120 27.61 38.28 27.73
C ALA A 120 27.05 37.41 28.87
N LEU A 121 25.92 37.80 29.47
CA LEU A 121 25.26 37.02 30.52
C LEU A 121 24.72 35.69 30.00
N LEU A 122 24.43 35.57 28.70
CA LEU A 122 23.97 34.33 28.06
C LEU A 122 25.05 33.24 28.03
N GLY A 123 26.30 33.59 28.35
CA GLY A 123 27.38 32.63 28.58
C GLY A 123 27.29 31.90 29.92
N ARG A 124 26.33 32.26 30.78
CA ARG A 124 26.12 31.63 32.09
C ARG A 124 25.09 30.49 31.96
N GLY A 125 25.52 29.26 32.20
CA GLY A 125 24.69 28.06 32.16
C GLY A 125 24.90 27.20 30.91
N ARG A 126 24.18 26.07 30.85
CA ARG A 126 24.17 25.13 29.72
C ARG A 126 22.75 24.62 29.50
N GLN A 127 22.40 24.37 28.24
CA GLN A 127 21.05 23.98 27.85
C GLN A 127 21.06 22.74 26.96
N PHE A 128 19.92 22.05 26.99
CA PHE A 128 19.57 20.93 26.13
C PHE A 128 18.16 21.20 25.61
N ARG A 129 18.04 21.65 24.35
CA ARG A 129 16.78 22.14 23.78
C ARG A 129 16.70 21.87 22.29
N ILE A 130 15.47 21.82 21.79
CA ILE A 130 15.16 21.58 20.39
C ILE A 130 14.40 22.79 19.84
N TYR A 131 14.83 23.31 18.69
CA TYR A 131 14.14 24.36 17.95
C TYR A 131 13.66 23.78 16.62
N GLN A 132 12.37 23.92 16.32
CA GLN A 132 11.77 23.37 15.09
C GLN A 132 11.14 24.48 14.24
N HIS A 133 11.17 24.27 12.92
CA HIS A 133 10.53 25.12 11.90
C HIS A 133 10.84 26.62 12.00
N GLN A 134 12.08 26.95 12.36
CA GLN A 134 12.56 28.33 12.53
C GLN A 134 13.87 28.52 11.75
N SER A 135 14.07 29.70 11.18
CA SER A 135 15.36 30.10 10.59
C SER A 135 16.37 30.47 11.67
N VAL A 136 17.66 30.54 11.34
CA VAL A 136 18.68 30.94 12.32
C VAL A 136 18.38 32.29 13.00
N PRO A 137 18.03 33.38 12.27
CA PRO A 137 17.62 34.64 12.90
C PRO A 137 16.43 34.48 13.86
N GLN A 138 15.41 33.67 13.48
CA GLN A 138 14.24 33.41 14.32
C GLN A 138 14.59 32.65 15.60
N ILE A 139 15.50 31.68 15.52
CA ILE A 139 15.99 30.95 16.71
C ILE A 139 16.71 31.92 17.66
N VAL A 140 17.61 32.76 17.13
CA VAL A 140 18.34 33.75 17.93
C VAL A 140 17.38 34.75 18.57
N GLU A 141 16.46 35.32 17.80
CA GLU A 141 15.42 36.21 18.31
C GLU A 141 14.58 35.55 19.40
N SER A 142 14.15 34.31 19.19
CA SER A 142 13.38 33.53 20.17
C SER A 142 14.13 33.39 21.49
N ILE A 143 15.42 33.04 21.46
CA ILE A 143 16.26 32.93 22.66
C ILE A 143 16.37 34.27 23.37
N LEU A 144 16.67 35.35 22.63
CA LEU A 144 16.85 36.68 23.18
C LEU A 144 15.58 37.16 23.88
N ARG A 145 14.42 37.03 23.23
CA ARG A 145 13.13 37.50 23.76
C ARG A 145 12.59 36.61 24.88
N THR A 146 12.44 35.32 24.62
CA THR A 146 11.65 34.43 25.49
C THR A 146 12.40 33.97 26.74
N ARG A 147 13.74 33.97 26.70
CA ARG A 147 14.57 33.41 27.80
C ARG A 147 15.43 34.45 28.51
N HIS A 148 15.71 35.57 27.85
CA HIS A 148 16.61 36.60 28.39
C HIS A 148 15.99 37.99 28.42
N ASP A 149 14.69 38.11 28.12
CA ASP A 149 13.88 39.33 28.20
C ASP A 149 14.49 40.51 27.42
N PHE A 150 15.08 40.24 26.24
CA PHE A 150 15.46 41.31 25.32
C PHE A 150 14.22 41.83 24.59
N GLU A 151 14.06 43.15 24.60
CA GLU A 151 12.98 43.84 23.90
C GLU A 151 13.37 44.13 22.44
N GLY A 152 12.40 44.55 21.61
CA GLY A 152 12.68 44.83 20.19
C GLY A 152 13.66 45.99 19.95
N GLN A 153 13.94 46.81 20.97
CA GLN A 153 14.91 47.89 20.94
C GLN A 153 16.32 47.45 21.37
N ASP A 154 16.48 46.27 21.99
CA ASP A 154 17.79 45.79 22.47
C ASP A 154 18.62 45.10 21.37
N PHE A 155 18.01 44.77 20.23
CA PHE A 155 18.69 44.15 19.09
C PHE A 155 18.00 44.44 17.76
N LEU A 156 18.77 44.36 16.67
CA LEU A 156 18.30 44.63 15.31
C LEU A 156 18.93 43.63 14.33
N PHE A 157 18.10 43.04 13.46
CA PHE A 157 18.56 42.27 12.30
C PHE A 157 18.46 43.14 11.05
N THR A 158 19.60 43.45 10.43
CA THR A 158 19.68 44.13 9.13
C THR A 158 20.47 43.23 8.20
N LEU A 159 19.74 42.31 7.57
CA LEU A 159 20.26 41.24 6.72
C LEU A 159 19.89 41.52 5.26
N VAL A 160 20.82 41.30 4.35
CA VAL A 160 20.57 41.38 2.90
C VAL A 160 19.90 40.11 2.39
N ARG A 161 20.17 38.97 3.03
CA ARG A 161 19.72 37.65 2.58
C ARG A 161 18.53 37.14 3.39
N GLU A 162 17.74 36.28 2.76
CA GLU A 162 16.74 35.47 3.44
C GLU A 162 17.31 34.11 3.86
N TYR A 163 16.97 33.67 5.07
CA TYR A 163 17.46 32.42 5.65
C TYR A 163 16.31 31.40 5.74
N PRO A 164 16.49 30.18 5.21
CA PRO A 164 15.44 29.18 5.22
C PRO A 164 15.13 28.71 6.64
N LYS A 165 13.90 28.23 6.83
CA LYS A 165 13.50 27.59 8.08
C LYS A 165 14.11 26.19 8.16
N ARG A 166 14.79 25.90 9.27
CA ARG A 166 15.32 24.56 9.54
C ARG A 166 14.22 23.69 10.15
N GLU A 167 14.16 22.42 9.75
CA GLU A 167 13.20 21.47 10.32
C GLU A 167 13.43 21.27 11.81
N GLN A 168 14.68 21.07 12.20
CA GLN A 168 15.09 20.94 13.59
C GLN A 168 16.54 21.39 13.78
N VAL A 169 16.82 22.05 14.90
CA VAL A 169 18.16 22.39 15.39
C VAL A 169 18.23 22.08 16.89
N MET A 170 19.27 21.39 17.33
CA MET A 170 19.50 21.07 18.75
C MET A 170 20.60 21.96 19.36
N GLN A 171 20.28 22.52 20.52
CA GLN A 171 21.26 23.06 21.46
C GLN A 171 21.62 21.94 22.44
N TYR A 172 22.87 21.48 22.45
CA TYR A 172 23.26 20.29 23.22
C TYR A 172 24.50 20.54 24.09
N GLY A 173 24.29 20.79 25.38
CA GLY A 173 25.37 20.99 26.34
C GLY A 173 26.10 22.33 26.20
N GLU A 174 25.52 23.29 25.47
CA GLU A 174 26.09 24.60 25.18
C GLU A 174 25.37 25.71 25.97
N SER A 175 26.07 26.83 26.22
CA SER A 175 25.44 28.06 26.71
C SER A 175 24.63 28.72 25.59
N ASP A 176 23.70 29.62 25.92
CA ASP A 176 22.91 30.34 24.91
C ASP A 176 23.79 31.24 24.06
N LEU A 177 24.80 31.88 24.65
CA LEU A 177 25.76 32.70 23.92
C LEU A 177 26.59 31.85 22.94
N SER A 178 27.09 30.70 23.37
CA SER A 178 27.85 29.78 22.51
C SER A 178 26.99 29.26 21.36
N PHE A 179 25.74 28.89 21.64
CA PHE A 179 24.79 28.41 20.64
C PHE A 179 24.46 29.50 19.60
N ILE A 180 24.12 30.72 20.05
CA ILE A 180 23.88 31.87 19.17
C ILE A 180 25.13 32.15 18.32
N ALA A 181 26.30 32.28 18.94
CA ALA A 181 27.53 32.61 18.24
C ALA A 181 27.91 31.52 17.22
N ARG A 182 27.70 30.24 17.54
CA ARG A 182 27.90 29.13 16.60
C ARG A 182 26.92 29.19 15.43
N LEU A 183 25.63 29.38 15.66
CA LEU A 183 24.63 29.43 14.59
C LEU A 183 24.84 30.62 13.66
N LEU A 184 25.08 31.81 14.23
CA LEU A 184 25.37 33.01 13.44
C LEU A 184 26.65 32.85 12.63
N ALA A 185 27.72 32.32 13.24
CA ALA A 185 28.94 32.01 12.53
C ALA A 185 28.70 30.99 11.41
N GLU A 186 27.91 29.93 11.63
CA GLU A 186 27.59 28.89 10.63
C GLU A 186 27.00 29.48 9.35
N VAL A 187 26.04 30.41 9.49
CA VAL A 187 25.36 31.07 8.37
C VAL A 187 25.99 32.42 7.96
N GLY A 188 27.16 32.77 8.52
CA GLY A 188 27.92 33.94 8.09
C GLY A 188 27.43 35.31 8.59
N ILE A 189 26.48 35.32 9.52
CA ILE A 189 26.00 36.54 10.19
C ILE A 189 27.02 36.97 11.24
N TRP A 190 27.54 38.18 11.11
CA TRP A 190 28.35 38.84 12.12
C TRP A 190 27.52 39.84 12.92
N TYR A 191 27.98 40.20 14.12
CA TYR A 191 27.31 41.20 14.94
C TYR A 191 28.26 42.19 15.60
N ARG A 192 27.73 43.35 15.96
CA ARG A 192 28.42 44.39 16.73
C ARG A 192 27.50 44.99 17.78
N PHE A 193 28.08 45.75 18.72
CA PHE A 193 27.34 46.48 19.74
C PHE A 193 27.36 47.97 19.43
N THR A 194 26.18 48.56 19.30
CA THR A 194 25.97 50.00 19.17
C THR A 194 25.21 50.52 20.38
N ASN A 195 24.96 51.83 20.42
CA ASN A 195 24.21 52.45 21.50
C ASN A 195 23.11 53.33 20.92
N ASP A 196 21.91 53.20 21.47
CA ASP A 196 20.84 54.17 21.25
C ASP A 196 20.99 55.27 22.31
N GLU A 197 21.49 56.45 21.93
CA GLU A 197 21.71 57.57 22.85
C GLU A 197 20.41 58.11 23.46
N ARG A 198 19.27 57.97 22.76
CA ARG A 198 17.97 58.46 23.22
C ARG A 198 17.42 57.56 24.34
N LEU A 199 17.61 56.26 24.22
CA LEU A 199 17.16 55.26 25.20
C LEU A 199 18.22 54.95 26.27
N GLY A 200 19.50 55.25 26.00
CA GLY A 200 20.61 54.95 26.91
C GLY A 200 20.83 53.44 27.08
N ILE A 201 20.65 52.67 26.01
CA ILE A 201 20.79 51.20 25.98
C ILE A 201 21.83 50.77 24.95
N ALA A 202 22.40 49.58 25.16
CA ALA A 202 23.20 48.91 24.14
C ALA A 202 22.29 48.11 23.21
N VAL A 203 22.54 48.22 21.91
CA VAL A 203 21.82 47.50 20.87
C VAL A 203 22.78 46.52 20.21
N VAL A 204 22.35 45.27 20.03
CA VAL A 204 23.10 44.27 19.25
C VAL A 204 22.62 44.30 17.81
N GLU A 205 23.48 44.68 16.88
CA GLU A 205 23.15 44.72 15.45
C GLU A 205 23.74 43.50 14.74
N PHE A 206 22.89 42.75 14.05
CA PHE A 206 23.23 41.56 13.27
C PHE A 206 23.21 41.87 11.77
N HIS A 207 24.27 41.47 11.06
CA HIS A 207 24.51 41.77 9.65
C HIS A 207 25.17 40.59 8.94
N ASP A 208 24.98 40.49 7.62
CA ASP A 208 25.57 39.42 6.79
C ASP A 208 26.33 39.93 5.56
N ASP A 209 26.49 41.25 5.41
CA ASP A 209 27.05 41.86 4.20
C ASP A 209 27.92 43.10 4.49
N GLN A 210 28.93 43.33 3.65
CA GLN A 210 29.87 44.46 3.71
C GLN A 210 29.18 45.83 3.49
N ARG A 211 28.00 45.85 2.86
CA ARG A 211 27.17 47.06 2.72
C ARG A 211 26.82 47.69 4.08
N HIS A 212 26.79 46.89 5.15
CA HIS A 212 26.46 47.31 6.51
C HIS A 212 27.66 47.71 7.38
N TYR A 213 28.88 47.77 6.81
CA TYR A 213 29.98 48.44 7.50
C TYR A 213 29.68 49.93 7.74
N VAL A 214 30.23 50.48 8.82
CA VAL A 214 29.84 51.80 9.31
C VAL A 214 30.27 52.91 8.35
N ARG A 215 29.35 53.86 8.11
CA ARG A 215 29.56 55.05 7.28
C ARG A 215 29.14 56.32 8.06
N PRO A 216 29.79 57.48 7.83
CA PRO A 216 30.86 57.72 6.85
C PRO A 216 32.21 57.12 7.28
N ARG A 217 33.11 56.94 6.29
CA ARG A 217 34.49 56.51 6.56
C ARG A 217 35.18 57.56 7.44
N ILE A 218 35.86 57.11 8.49
CA ILE A 218 36.70 57.99 9.32
C ILE A 218 38.08 58.11 8.66
N SER A 219 38.60 59.33 8.54
CA SER A 219 39.93 59.57 7.97
C SER A 219 40.89 60.02 9.07
N LEU A 220 41.94 59.24 9.31
CA LEU A 220 43.00 59.58 10.28
C LEU A 220 44.36 59.69 9.58
N PRO A 221 45.18 60.70 9.92
CA PRO A 221 46.51 60.84 9.34
C PRO A 221 47.52 59.86 9.94
N LEU A 222 48.36 59.26 9.11
CA LEU A 222 49.54 58.50 9.51
C LEU A 222 50.60 59.49 10.04
N ARG A 223 50.93 59.40 11.33
CA ARG A 223 51.92 60.28 11.98
C ARG A 223 52.85 59.49 12.88
N PRO A 224 54.16 59.39 12.59
CA PRO A 224 55.10 58.74 13.49
C PRO A 224 55.23 59.51 14.81
N GLN A 225 55.31 58.80 15.94
CA GLN A 225 55.50 59.36 17.29
C GLN A 225 56.94 59.88 17.55
N SER A 226 57.76 60.01 16.50
CA SER A 226 59.16 60.48 16.61
C SER A 226 59.21 62.01 16.72
N GLY A 227 58.99 62.56 17.93
CA GLY A 227 59.14 63.99 18.21
C GLY A 227 58.78 64.39 19.64
N LEU A 228 59.21 65.59 20.06
CA LEU A 228 58.89 66.22 21.35
C LEU A 228 57.54 66.99 21.33
N GLY A 229 56.74 66.89 20.27
CA GLY A 229 55.53 67.68 20.06
C GLY A 229 54.27 66.82 19.90
N SER A 230 53.24 67.12 20.69
CA SER A 230 51.87 66.65 20.43
C SER A 230 51.16 67.66 19.53
N SER A 231 50.66 67.20 18.38
CA SER A 231 49.91 68.04 17.43
C SER A 231 48.49 68.40 17.90
N GLY A 232 48.03 67.82 19.02
CA GLY A 232 46.67 67.98 19.53
C GLY A 232 45.56 67.36 18.67
N GLN A 233 45.92 66.68 17.57
CA GLN A 233 45.01 66.00 16.66
C GLN A 233 45.22 64.48 16.75
N ASP A 234 44.12 63.73 16.57
CA ASP A 234 44.18 62.28 16.49
C ASP A 234 44.89 61.79 15.22
N GLY A 235 45.57 60.65 15.32
CA GLY A 235 46.27 60.02 14.21
C GLY A 235 46.45 58.52 14.39
N VAL A 236 47.07 57.89 13.40
CA VAL A 236 47.46 56.47 13.43
C VAL A 236 48.97 56.33 13.27
N TRP A 237 49.56 55.32 13.90
CA TRP A 237 50.98 55.00 13.81
C TRP A 237 51.24 53.52 14.06
N GLY A 238 52.49 53.09 13.90
CA GLY A 238 52.89 51.70 14.17
C GLY A 238 52.16 50.69 13.28
N LEU A 239 51.81 51.07 12.04
CA LEU A 239 51.11 50.21 11.11
C LEU A 239 51.98 49.00 10.74
N GLN A 240 51.42 47.80 10.88
CA GLN A 240 52.04 46.54 10.50
C GLN A 240 51.06 45.74 9.64
N VAL A 241 51.51 45.31 8.47
CA VAL A 241 50.75 44.41 7.59
C VAL A 241 51.36 43.02 7.68
N SER A 242 50.49 42.03 7.84
CA SER A 242 50.85 40.61 7.78
C SER A 242 50.08 39.95 6.64
N HIS A 243 50.77 39.08 5.91
CA HIS A 243 50.19 38.26 4.85
C HIS A 243 50.43 36.78 5.15
N GLU A 244 49.43 35.95 4.88
CA GLU A 244 49.50 34.51 5.06
C GLU A 244 48.98 33.80 3.80
N VAL A 245 49.60 32.67 3.43
CA VAL A 245 49.08 31.82 2.36
C VAL A 245 47.87 31.06 2.90
N VAL A 246 46.74 31.20 2.21
CA VAL A 246 45.48 30.56 2.58
C VAL A 246 44.99 29.63 1.48
N GLU A 247 43.98 28.83 1.78
CA GLU A 247 43.42 27.86 0.86
C GLU A 247 42.87 28.53 -0.42
N LYS A 248 43.20 27.94 -1.58
CA LYS A 248 42.89 28.50 -2.89
C LYS A 248 41.42 28.35 -3.28
N ASN A 249 40.82 27.21 -2.95
CA ASN A 249 39.45 26.88 -3.28
C ASN A 249 38.85 25.99 -2.20
N VAL A 250 37.52 25.98 -2.15
CA VAL A 250 36.74 25.10 -1.29
C VAL A 250 35.96 24.15 -2.18
N HIS A 251 36.31 22.86 -2.13
CA HIS A 251 35.51 21.81 -2.72
C HIS A 251 34.62 21.20 -1.64
N PHE A 252 33.32 21.08 -1.90
CA PHE A 252 32.35 20.63 -0.92
C PHE A 252 31.40 19.58 -1.51
N ARG A 253 31.06 18.60 -0.68
CA ARG A 253 30.14 17.52 -1.05
C ARG A 253 29.24 17.14 0.11
N ALA A 254 27.98 16.83 -0.17
CA ALA A 254 27.03 16.35 0.83
C ALA A 254 26.24 15.15 0.32
N TYR A 255 25.59 14.45 1.25
CA TYR A 255 24.62 13.40 0.97
C TYR A 255 23.33 13.76 1.72
N HIS A 256 22.20 13.73 1.00
CA HIS A 256 20.89 13.93 1.58
C HIS A 256 20.02 12.71 1.29
N HIS A 257 19.61 11.99 2.34
CA HIS A 257 18.95 10.71 2.14
C HIS A 257 17.53 10.79 1.56
N ARG A 258 16.86 11.94 1.65
CA ARG A 258 15.52 12.13 1.07
C ARG A 258 15.56 12.29 -0.44
N ASP A 259 16.70 12.73 -0.96
CA ASP A 259 16.98 12.78 -2.39
C ASP A 259 18.38 12.21 -2.62
N ALA A 260 18.46 10.88 -2.59
CA ALA A 260 19.73 10.16 -2.65
C ALA A 260 20.48 10.35 -3.99
N ASN A 261 19.77 10.79 -5.04
CA ASN A 261 20.32 11.06 -6.36
C ASN A 261 20.69 12.53 -6.56
N ALA A 262 20.41 13.40 -5.58
CA ALA A 262 20.76 14.82 -5.66
C ALA A 262 22.26 15.00 -5.92
N TRP A 263 22.59 15.76 -6.96
CA TRP A 263 23.95 16.18 -7.22
C TRP A 263 24.33 17.32 -6.27
N LEU A 264 25.03 16.98 -5.19
CA LEU A 264 25.39 17.89 -4.10
C LEU A 264 26.91 18.10 -4.00
N ASP A 265 27.59 18.15 -5.14
CA ASP A 265 29.04 18.34 -5.27
C ASP A 265 29.32 19.68 -5.97
N GLY A 266 30.21 20.50 -5.41
CA GLY A 266 30.56 21.81 -5.93
C GLY A 266 31.92 22.33 -5.47
N ASP A 267 32.36 23.39 -6.15
CA ASP A 267 33.65 24.05 -5.90
C ASP A 267 33.54 25.58 -6.02
N VAL A 268 34.24 26.30 -5.12
CA VAL A 268 34.26 27.76 -5.05
C VAL A 268 35.68 28.31 -4.94
N ASP A 269 36.01 29.24 -5.84
CA ASP A 269 37.15 30.16 -5.75
C ASP A 269 36.65 31.62 -5.90
N GLN A 270 36.68 32.41 -4.82
CA GLN A 270 36.27 33.81 -4.79
C GLN A 270 37.37 34.76 -5.28
N THR A 271 38.63 34.33 -5.28
CA THR A 271 39.77 35.15 -5.69
C THR A 271 39.92 35.25 -7.21
N ARG A 272 39.28 34.31 -7.93
CA ARG A 272 39.36 34.17 -9.39
C ARG A 272 40.79 33.93 -9.88
N GLY A 273 41.53 33.06 -9.19
CA GLY A 273 42.88 32.64 -9.57
C GLY A 273 44.00 33.50 -9.00
N ASP A 274 43.87 33.99 -7.76
CA ASP A 274 44.98 34.63 -7.05
C ASP A 274 46.18 33.67 -6.93
N THR A 275 47.38 34.20 -7.18
CA THR A 275 48.64 33.45 -7.15
C THR A 275 49.22 33.29 -5.75
N THR A 276 48.66 34.00 -4.76
CA THR A 276 49.12 33.98 -3.36
C THR A 276 48.37 32.96 -2.48
N THR A 277 47.44 32.20 -3.06
CA THR A 277 46.71 31.11 -2.40
C THR A 277 47.20 29.73 -2.87
N TYR A 278 47.05 28.70 -2.04
CA TYR A 278 47.48 27.34 -2.38
C TYR A 278 46.64 26.26 -1.70
N GLY A 279 46.50 25.12 -2.37
CA GLY A 279 45.82 23.93 -1.82
C GLY A 279 44.29 24.01 -1.88
N GLU A 280 43.66 22.83 -1.77
CA GLU A 280 42.21 22.66 -1.77
C GLU A 280 41.70 22.40 -0.35
N ALA A 281 40.65 23.11 0.06
CA ALA A 281 39.92 22.86 1.29
C ALA A 281 38.70 21.95 1.01
N TYR A 282 38.90 20.64 1.07
CA TYR A 282 37.81 19.67 0.91
C TYR A 282 36.90 19.59 2.14
N ARG A 283 35.58 19.65 1.93
CA ARG A 283 34.54 19.52 2.98
C ARG A 283 33.48 18.51 2.60
N TYR A 284 33.12 17.65 3.55
CA TYR A 284 32.08 16.64 3.37
C TYR A 284 30.98 16.77 4.42
N ALA A 285 29.75 16.51 3.98
CA ALA A 285 28.54 16.40 4.81
C ALA A 285 28.08 17.67 5.53
N GLU A 286 28.12 18.80 4.83
CA GLU A 286 27.48 20.03 5.31
C GLU A 286 25.95 19.97 5.20
N PRO A 287 25.20 20.78 5.98
CA PRO A 287 23.75 20.64 6.15
C PRO A 287 22.91 21.25 5.02
N TYR A 288 23.44 21.38 3.80
CA TYR A 288 22.66 21.85 2.66
C TYR A 288 21.91 20.70 1.97
N ARG A 289 20.72 21.01 1.44
CA ARG A 289 19.86 20.07 0.70
C ARG A 289 19.82 20.34 -0.80
N VAL A 290 20.22 21.55 -1.19
CA VAL A 290 20.25 22.03 -2.57
C VAL A 290 21.61 22.66 -2.85
N LEU A 291 22.11 22.51 -4.08
CA LEU A 291 23.42 23.03 -4.44
C LEU A 291 23.43 24.56 -4.58
N GLY A 292 22.34 25.14 -5.11
CA GLY A 292 22.28 26.54 -5.55
C GLY A 292 22.96 26.75 -6.91
N ASP A 293 23.00 27.99 -7.40
CA ASP A 293 23.80 28.36 -8.57
C ASP A 293 25.18 28.87 -8.14
N LYS A 294 26.22 28.49 -8.90
CA LYS A 294 27.60 28.99 -8.71
C LYS A 294 27.71 30.48 -9.02
N LEU A 295 26.87 31.00 -9.91
CA LEU A 295 26.94 32.35 -10.46
C LEU A 295 26.22 33.38 -9.60
N ASP A 296 25.15 33.00 -8.89
CA ASP A 296 24.36 33.89 -8.03
C ASP A 296 25.23 34.55 -6.97
N GLN A 297 25.10 35.85 -6.72
CA GLN A 297 25.90 36.61 -5.73
C GLN A 297 25.00 37.38 -4.77
N ASP A 298 25.55 37.81 -3.63
CA ASP A 298 24.84 38.64 -2.65
C ASP A 298 23.43 38.14 -2.30
N GLU A 299 22.40 38.94 -2.63
CA GLU A 299 20.97 38.69 -2.40
C GLU A 299 20.38 37.56 -3.28
N ASP A 300 20.96 37.30 -4.46
CA ASP A 300 20.53 36.23 -5.35
C ASP A 300 21.00 34.85 -4.86
N LEU A 301 22.10 34.81 -4.10
CA LEU A 301 22.66 33.54 -3.62
C LEU A 301 21.76 32.94 -2.52
N LEU A 302 21.08 31.85 -2.89
CA LEU A 302 20.19 31.10 -2.01
C LEU A 302 20.86 30.73 -0.68
N GLY A 303 20.28 31.21 0.43
CA GLY A 303 20.76 30.95 1.80
C GLY A 303 20.81 29.47 2.15
N GLU A 304 21.87 29.06 2.85
CA GLU A 304 22.12 27.67 3.28
C GLU A 304 22.18 26.62 2.12
N SER A 305 22.44 27.06 0.89
CA SER A 305 22.81 26.19 -0.23
C SER A 305 24.27 25.71 -0.17
N GLY A 306 24.65 24.76 -1.02
CA GLY A 306 26.04 24.30 -1.15
C GLY A 306 27.01 25.44 -1.48
N PHE A 307 26.71 26.23 -2.52
CA PHE A 307 27.53 27.38 -2.90
C PHE A 307 27.57 28.47 -1.83
N PHE A 308 26.48 28.65 -1.07
CA PHE A 308 26.45 29.53 0.09
C PHE A 308 27.50 29.15 1.13
N TYR A 309 27.48 27.90 1.62
CA TYR A 309 28.47 27.49 2.63
C TYR A 309 29.90 27.47 2.09
N GLY A 310 30.09 27.01 0.84
CA GLY A 310 31.40 27.03 0.18
C GLY A 310 32.01 28.42 0.14
N ARG A 311 31.22 29.45 -0.20
CA ARG A 311 31.65 30.85 -0.22
C ARG A 311 31.94 31.41 1.16
N LEU A 312 31.06 31.19 2.14
CA LEU A 312 31.31 31.64 3.50
C LEU A 312 32.63 31.08 4.06
N ARG A 313 32.95 29.82 3.74
CA ARG A 313 34.23 29.22 4.14
C ARG A 313 35.41 29.89 3.46
N HIS A 314 35.33 30.07 2.15
CA HIS A 314 36.42 30.71 1.42
C HIS A 314 36.64 32.15 1.91
N GLU A 315 35.58 32.92 2.16
CA GLU A 315 35.69 34.27 2.73
C GLU A 315 36.40 34.30 4.10
N ARG A 316 36.21 33.28 4.96
CA ARG A 316 36.96 33.17 6.23
C ARG A 316 38.46 33.00 5.99
N TYR A 317 38.85 32.14 5.05
CA TYR A 317 40.25 32.00 4.65
C TYR A 317 40.81 33.33 4.11
N LEU A 318 40.06 34.02 3.25
CA LEU A 318 40.48 35.32 2.71
C LEU A 318 40.55 36.42 3.77
N ASN A 319 39.76 36.37 4.84
CA ASN A 319 39.89 37.29 5.98
C ASN A 319 41.23 37.11 6.74
N ASP A 320 41.85 35.94 6.65
CA ASP A 320 43.15 35.64 7.27
C ASP A 320 44.34 35.99 6.36
N GLN A 321 44.12 36.03 5.04
CA GLN A 321 45.16 36.25 4.03
C GLN A 321 45.92 37.56 4.20
N THR A 322 45.23 38.67 4.50
CA THR A 322 45.85 40.00 4.66
C THR A 322 45.23 40.75 5.83
N ARG A 323 46.07 41.09 6.82
CA ARG A 323 45.66 41.78 8.05
C ARG A 323 46.52 43.00 8.32
N LEU A 324 45.91 44.04 8.86
CA LEU A 324 46.56 45.26 9.33
C LEU A 324 46.42 45.35 10.84
N SER A 325 47.50 45.69 11.51
CA SER A 325 47.46 46.17 12.89
C SER A 325 48.06 47.56 12.99
N GLY A 326 47.61 48.34 13.96
CA GLY A 326 48.09 49.71 14.16
C GLY A 326 47.68 50.27 15.51
N VAL A 327 48.18 51.45 15.82
CA VAL A 327 47.87 52.19 17.05
C VAL A 327 47.26 53.54 16.69
N SER A 328 46.30 54.00 17.49
CA SER A 328 45.67 55.31 17.38
C SER A 328 45.45 55.95 18.75
N SER A 329 45.35 57.28 18.77
CA SER A 329 44.91 58.07 19.92
C SER A 329 43.41 58.33 19.93
N SER A 330 42.68 57.96 18.87
CA SER A 330 41.29 58.35 18.70
C SER A 330 40.34 57.43 19.45
N ALA A 331 39.55 58.00 20.36
CA ALA A 331 38.55 57.26 21.13
C ALA A 331 37.22 57.05 20.36
N SER A 332 37.10 57.62 19.15
CA SER A 332 35.91 57.49 18.29
C SER A 332 35.94 56.28 17.36
N LEU A 333 37.04 55.52 17.33
CA LEU A 333 37.11 54.28 16.54
C LEU A 333 36.20 53.20 17.12
N GLU A 334 35.49 52.52 16.23
CA GLU A 334 34.56 51.45 16.56
C GLU A 334 34.69 50.24 15.61
N LEU A 335 34.12 49.11 16.02
CA LEU A 335 34.09 47.89 15.21
C LEU A 335 33.22 48.04 13.96
N ALA A 336 33.58 47.34 12.88
CA ALA A 336 32.99 47.44 11.54
C ALA A 336 33.10 48.81 10.87
N GLN A 337 33.84 49.77 11.45
CA GLN A 337 34.12 51.05 10.81
C GLN A 337 35.20 50.90 9.75
N VAL A 338 35.00 51.58 8.60
CA VAL A 338 36.00 51.63 7.53
C VAL A 338 36.92 52.84 7.76
N LEU A 339 38.15 52.56 8.16
CA LEU A 339 39.21 53.54 8.40
C LEU A 339 39.95 53.86 7.09
N ALA A 340 39.98 55.14 6.72
CA ALA A 340 40.84 55.68 5.68
C ALA A 340 42.11 56.28 6.32
N ILE A 341 43.28 55.79 5.91
CA ILE A 341 44.56 56.26 6.44
C ILE A 341 45.16 57.27 5.46
N SER A 342 45.17 58.54 5.85
CA SER A 342 45.73 59.62 5.03
C SER A 342 47.23 59.78 5.29
N GLY A 343 48.02 60.08 4.24
CA GLY A 343 49.48 60.23 4.38
C GLY A 343 50.31 58.96 4.17
N GLY A 344 49.72 57.90 3.61
CA GLY A 344 50.45 56.71 3.11
C GLY A 344 50.03 55.40 3.78
N ALA A 345 48.84 54.89 3.46
CA ALA A 345 48.43 53.54 3.87
C ALA A 345 49.25 52.47 3.13
N PRO A 346 49.48 51.28 3.72
CA PRO A 346 49.95 50.13 2.95
C PRO A 346 49.00 49.82 1.79
N GLN A 347 49.55 49.46 0.63
CA GLN A 347 48.81 49.36 -0.65
C GLN A 347 47.52 48.53 -0.56
N ALA A 348 47.55 47.38 0.14
CA ALA A 348 46.39 46.50 0.29
C ALA A 348 45.19 47.15 1.01
N PHE A 349 45.40 48.25 1.73
CA PHE A 349 44.38 48.96 2.53
C PHE A 349 44.01 50.33 1.96
N GLU A 350 44.49 50.69 0.75
CA GLU A 350 44.06 51.91 0.04
C GLU A 350 42.53 52.01 -0.14
N PRO A 351 41.79 50.91 -0.45
CA PRO A 351 40.33 50.96 -0.50
C PRO A 351 39.66 51.25 0.85
N GLY A 352 40.38 51.05 1.96
CA GLY A 352 39.94 51.20 3.34
C GLY A 352 40.33 50.01 4.22
N ALA A 353 40.47 50.24 5.53
CA ALA A 353 40.72 49.20 6.52
C ALA A 353 39.47 49.00 7.40
N VAL A 354 38.84 47.83 7.33
CA VAL A 354 37.66 47.49 8.14
C VAL A 354 38.14 47.04 9.51
N ILE A 355 37.79 47.78 10.56
CA ILE A 355 38.20 47.46 11.93
C ILE A 355 37.45 46.23 12.44
N THR A 356 38.18 45.16 12.76
CA THR A 356 37.63 43.89 13.26
C THR A 356 37.93 43.65 14.74
N GLY A 357 38.93 44.33 15.30
CA GLY A 357 39.29 44.23 16.71
C GLY A 357 39.89 45.52 17.26
N LEU A 358 39.64 45.80 18.54
CA LEU A 358 40.12 46.96 19.27
C LEU A 358 40.62 46.53 20.65
N LYS A 359 41.77 47.09 21.05
CA LYS A 359 42.30 46.98 22.40
C LYS A 359 42.65 48.37 22.92
N LEU A 360 41.93 48.81 23.94
CA LEU A 360 42.03 50.16 24.49
C LEU A 360 42.72 50.12 25.84
N ARG A 361 43.60 51.07 26.11
CA ARG A 361 44.28 51.22 27.40
C ARG A 361 44.45 52.68 27.75
N ALA A 362 44.17 53.01 29.01
CA ALA A 362 44.47 54.32 29.59
C ALA A 362 44.64 54.20 31.09
N ALA A 363 45.54 55.00 31.67
CA ALA A 363 45.73 55.12 33.11
C ALA A 363 46.37 56.48 33.41
N ARG A 364 46.23 57.04 34.61
CA ARG A 364 46.78 58.38 34.95
C ARG A 364 48.29 58.55 34.75
N ASP A 365 49.03 57.45 34.64
CA ASP A 365 50.46 57.42 34.35
C ASP A 365 50.82 57.29 32.86
N ARG A 366 49.83 57.14 31.95
CA ARG A 366 50.02 56.90 30.51
C ARG A 366 48.96 57.60 29.66
N SER A 367 49.23 57.87 28.39
CA SER A 367 48.20 58.39 27.47
C SER A 367 47.10 57.35 27.20
N PHE A 368 45.98 57.82 26.63
CA PHE A 368 45.02 56.91 26.00
C PHE A 368 45.65 56.36 24.72
N GLU A 369 45.64 55.05 24.57
CA GLU A 369 46.10 54.34 23.38
C GLU A 369 45.08 53.28 22.98
N LEU A 370 44.83 53.18 21.68
CA LEU A 370 43.97 52.18 21.08
C LEU A 370 44.78 51.42 20.02
N SER A 371 44.96 50.13 20.21
CA SER A 371 45.48 49.24 19.17
C SER A 371 44.31 48.64 18.39
N PHE A 372 44.37 48.64 17.07
CA PHE A 372 43.33 48.09 16.21
C PHE A 372 43.87 46.97 15.33
N GLU A 373 42.99 46.02 15.01
CA GLU A 373 43.16 45.00 13.99
C GLU A 373 42.13 45.24 12.88
N ALA A 374 42.54 45.07 11.62
CA ALA A 374 41.68 45.33 10.48
C ALA A 374 41.95 44.37 9.31
N ILE A 375 40.93 44.19 8.48
CA ILE A 375 41.01 43.50 7.18
C ILE A 375 40.83 44.53 6.05
N PRO A 376 41.34 44.27 4.83
CA PRO A 376 41.13 45.18 3.71
C PRO A 376 39.64 45.24 3.34
N TYR A 377 39.15 46.43 3.03
CA TYR A 377 37.81 46.59 2.46
C TYR A 377 37.77 45.99 1.06
N SER A 378 36.82 45.09 0.82
CA SER A 378 36.55 44.49 -0.48
C SER A 378 35.06 44.60 -0.80
N GLU A 379 34.72 44.74 -2.08
CA GLU A 379 33.34 44.71 -2.56
C GLU A 379 32.81 43.28 -2.70
N SER A 380 33.68 42.26 -2.72
CA SER A 380 33.31 40.85 -2.93
C SER A 380 33.61 39.93 -1.74
N VAL A 381 34.36 40.40 -0.74
CA VAL A 381 34.75 39.62 0.44
C VAL A 381 34.33 40.36 1.70
N CYS A 382 33.42 39.76 2.45
CA CYS A 382 32.95 40.28 3.73
C CYS A 382 33.71 39.62 4.90
N PHE A 383 33.68 40.28 6.06
CA PHE A 383 34.10 39.68 7.31
C PHE A 383 33.15 38.54 7.67
N ARG A 384 33.72 37.39 8.04
CA ARG A 384 32.99 36.23 8.54
C ARG A 384 33.48 35.83 9.93
N PRO A 385 32.57 35.61 10.89
CA PRO A 385 32.98 35.14 12.20
C PRO A 385 33.66 33.77 12.11
N PRO A 386 34.64 33.49 12.99
CA PRO A 386 35.27 32.18 13.04
C PRO A 386 34.26 31.10 13.42
N LEU A 387 34.30 29.97 12.73
CA LEU A 387 33.39 28.84 13.00
C LEU A 387 33.71 28.21 14.35
N GLN A 388 32.70 28.10 15.20
CA GLN A 388 32.81 27.37 16.46
C GLN A 388 32.56 25.87 16.24
N ALA A 389 33.25 25.03 17.03
CA ALA A 389 33.08 23.59 16.95
C ALA A 389 31.64 23.21 17.37
N LYS A 390 30.91 22.53 16.47
CA LYS A 390 29.59 21.98 16.77
C LYS A 390 29.72 20.88 17.84
N PRO A 391 28.84 20.83 18.86
CA PRO A 391 28.86 19.75 19.84
C PRO A 391 28.63 18.42 19.11
N LYS A 392 29.35 17.38 19.53
CA LYS A 392 29.24 16.04 18.95
C LYS A 392 28.67 15.05 19.97
N ILE A 393 27.67 14.29 19.55
CA ILE A 393 27.08 13.21 20.33
C ILE A 393 27.65 11.88 19.81
N ALA A 394 28.69 11.38 20.47
CA ALA A 394 29.38 10.17 20.02
C ALA A 394 28.60 8.86 20.27
N GLY A 395 27.70 8.87 21.26
CA GLY A 395 26.87 7.73 21.63
C GLY A 395 25.41 7.87 21.19
N THR A 396 24.53 7.15 21.86
CA THR A 396 23.08 7.28 21.67
C THR A 396 22.43 8.12 22.76
N VAL A 397 21.32 8.76 22.43
CA VAL A 397 20.44 9.46 23.36
C VAL A 397 19.11 8.71 23.45
N PRO A 398 18.59 8.45 24.66
CA PRO A 398 17.30 7.78 24.79
C PRO A 398 16.15 8.70 24.38
N ALA A 399 15.21 8.14 23.64
CA ALA A 399 13.95 8.79 23.27
C ALA A 399 12.82 7.76 23.29
N ARG A 400 11.57 8.23 23.17
CA ARG A 400 10.39 7.36 23.06
C ARG A 400 9.60 7.68 21.80
N VAL A 401 9.16 6.65 21.09
CA VAL A 401 8.29 6.83 19.91
C VAL A 401 7.00 7.52 20.35
N THR A 402 6.58 8.54 19.60
CA THR A 402 5.38 9.35 19.88
C THR A 402 4.39 9.27 18.72
N SER A 403 3.12 9.54 19.00
CA SER A 403 2.02 9.58 18.01
C SER A 403 1.22 10.87 18.17
N SER A 404 0.56 11.30 17.10
CA SER A 404 -0.43 12.39 17.15
C SER A 404 -1.69 11.99 17.91
N LEU A 405 -1.95 10.68 18.02
CA LEU A 405 -3.06 10.08 18.75
C LEU A 405 -2.59 9.62 20.14
N ALA A 406 -3.33 9.99 21.17
CA ALA A 406 -3.07 9.50 22.52
C ALA A 406 -3.40 8.00 22.61
N ASN A 407 -2.49 7.21 23.20
CA ASN A 407 -2.63 5.75 23.36
C ASN A 407 -2.87 5.00 22.04
N ASP A 408 -2.21 5.44 20.97
CA ASP A 408 -2.27 4.78 19.67
C ASP A 408 -1.86 3.30 19.78
N PRO A 409 -2.75 2.34 19.46
CA PRO A 409 -2.41 0.92 19.48
C PRO A 409 -1.48 0.53 18.32
N TYR A 410 -1.30 1.40 17.33
CA TYR A 410 -0.50 1.18 16.14
C TYR A 410 0.68 2.17 16.04
N SER A 411 1.52 1.97 15.03
CA SER A 411 2.68 2.82 14.76
C SER A 411 2.28 4.04 13.93
N HIS A 412 2.58 5.24 14.42
CA HIS A 412 2.43 6.48 13.65
C HIS A 412 3.70 6.75 12.84
N ILE A 413 3.70 6.28 11.59
CA ILE A 413 4.79 6.44 10.62
C ILE A 413 4.34 7.29 9.43
N ASP A 414 5.28 7.98 8.78
CA ASP A 414 4.99 8.71 7.54
C ASP A 414 5.09 7.81 6.29
N SER A 415 4.87 8.39 5.10
CA SER A 415 4.93 7.68 3.81
C SER A 415 6.30 7.06 3.50
N GLU A 416 7.36 7.48 4.19
CA GLU A 416 8.72 6.92 4.09
C GLU A 416 9.03 5.90 5.21
N GLY A 417 8.09 5.63 6.12
CA GLY A 417 8.27 4.71 7.24
C GLY A 417 9.20 5.26 8.35
N ARG A 418 9.25 6.58 8.53
CA ARG A 418 9.97 7.29 9.59
C ARG A 418 9.08 7.49 10.82
N TYR A 419 9.70 7.78 11.96
CA TYR A 419 9.03 7.94 13.25
C TYR A 419 9.28 9.31 13.84
N LYS A 420 8.34 9.82 14.63
CA LYS A 420 8.63 10.90 15.57
C LYS A 420 8.93 10.34 16.95
N VAL A 421 9.77 11.04 17.70
CA VAL A 421 10.17 10.64 19.04
C VAL A 421 10.15 11.82 20.00
N SER A 422 9.93 11.54 21.27
CA SER A 422 10.14 12.47 22.37
C SER A 422 11.51 12.21 22.98
N PHE A 423 12.43 13.18 22.85
CA PHE A 423 13.76 13.11 23.46
C PHE A 423 13.68 13.32 24.96
N LEU A 424 14.27 12.42 25.76
CA LEU A 424 14.11 12.47 27.22
C LEU A 424 14.85 13.64 27.90
N PHE A 425 15.80 14.27 27.22
CA PHE A 425 16.48 15.47 27.74
C PHE A 425 15.67 16.75 27.53
N ASP A 426 14.72 16.74 26.59
CA ASP A 426 13.99 17.94 26.24
C ASP A 426 12.98 18.26 27.34
N ARG A 427 12.95 19.52 27.75
CA ARG A 427 12.13 20.01 28.86
C ARG A 427 10.97 20.87 28.39
N ASP A 428 10.94 21.21 27.10
CA ASP A 428 9.86 21.98 26.53
C ASP A 428 8.62 21.09 26.35
N SER A 429 7.44 21.70 26.50
CA SER A 429 6.17 21.00 26.32
C SER A 429 5.72 21.13 24.87
N TRP A 430 5.55 20.00 24.21
CA TRP A 430 5.15 19.90 22.82
C TRP A 430 3.75 19.31 22.70
N LYS A 431 3.08 19.59 21.59
CA LYS A 431 1.90 18.81 21.20
C LYS A 431 2.36 17.39 20.84
N LEU A 432 1.56 16.40 21.20
CA LEU A 432 1.79 14.99 20.84
C LEU A 432 1.99 14.84 19.32
N GLY A 433 3.00 14.09 18.92
CA GLY A 433 3.37 13.92 17.51
C GLY A 433 4.11 15.11 16.89
N GLN A 434 4.62 16.06 17.69
CA GLN A 434 5.37 17.24 17.25
C GLN A 434 6.66 17.48 18.04
N GLU A 435 7.11 16.51 18.82
CA GLU A 435 8.28 16.58 19.71
C GLU A 435 9.62 16.52 18.96
N SER A 436 9.62 16.00 17.73
CA SER A 436 10.81 15.93 16.88
C SER A 436 10.45 16.02 15.39
N LEU A 437 11.49 16.22 14.56
CA LEU A 437 11.41 15.86 13.14
C LEU A 437 11.21 14.35 12.95
N TRP A 438 10.87 13.96 11.72
CA TRP A 438 10.78 12.57 11.30
C TRP A 438 12.16 11.91 11.25
N LEU A 439 12.33 10.83 12.02
CA LEU A 439 13.56 10.07 12.16
C LEU A 439 13.50 8.75 11.38
N ARG A 440 14.55 8.46 10.63
CA ARG A 440 14.74 7.14 10.02
C ARG A 440 15.02 6.09 11.08
N LEU A 441 14.51 4.88 10.88
CA LEU A 441 14.88 3.70 11.65
C LEU A 441 15.97 2.93 10.91
N ALA A 442 17.11 2.70 11.55
CA ALA A 442 18.12 1.76 11.08
C ALA A 442 17.52 0.35 11.08
N ARG A 443 17.50 -0.29 9.91
CA ARG A 443 16.90 -1.62 9.71
C ARG A 443 18.00 -2.66 9.49
N PRO A 444 17.83 -3.90 9.98
CA PRO A 444 18.75 -5.00 9.68
C PRO A 444 18.85 -5.30 8.18
N TYR A 445 17.77 -5.11 7.43
CA TYR A 445 17.73 -5.31 5.99
C TYR A 445 16.74 -4.33 5.33
N ALA A 446 17.20 -3.61 4.31
CA ALA A 446 16.40 -2.66 3.53
C ALA A 446 16.83 -2.68 2.05
N GLY A 447 15.84 -2.64 1.17
CA GLY A 447 15.96 -2.46 -0.27
C GLY A 447 14.84 -1.55 -0.78
N ASP A 448 14.71 -1.40 -2.09
CA ASP A 448 13.71 -0.55 -2.74
C ASP A 448 12.27 -1.09 -2.58
N THR A 449 12.11 -2.41 -2.70
CA THR A 449 10.84 -3.14 -2.73
C THR A 449 10.77 -4.26 -1.69
N HIS A 450 11.86 -4.49 -0.96
CA HIS A 450 12.02 -5.59 -0.01
C HIS A 450 12.79 -5.15 1.23
N GLY A 451 12.70 -5.91 2.32
CA GLY A 451 13.42 -5.63 3.56
C GLY A 451 12.69 -6.16 4.80
N LEU A 452 13.26 -5.90 5.97
CA LEU A 452 12.65 -6.24 7.27
C LEU A 452 12.13 -4.97 7.95
N HIS A 453 10.82 -4.84 8.06
CA HIS A 453 10.18 -3.73 8.77
C HIS A 453 9.20 -4.25 9.83
N LEU A 454 9.54 -4.02 11.09
CA LEU A 454 8.69 -4.29 12.25
C LEU A 454 8.33 -2.95 12.88
N PRO A 455 7.09 -2.45 12.70
CA PRO A 455 6.76 -1.10 13.13
C PRO A 455 6.89 -0.91 14.64
N LEU A 456 7.51 0.20 15.05
CA LEU A 456 7.61 0.56 16.47
C LEU A 456 6.31 1.21 16.94
N ILE A 457 5.78 0.75 18.08
CA ILE A 457 4.54 1.29 18.65
C ILE A 457 4.82 2.51 19.54
N CYS A 458 3.80 3.34 19.75
CA CYS A 458 3.88 4.50 20.64
C CYS A 458 4.38 4.07 22.05
N GLY A 459 5.30 4.86 22.62
CA GLY A 459 5.90 4.60 23.92
C GLY A 459 7.14 3.71 23.91
N THR A 460 7.44 3.02 22.80
CA THR A 460 8.64 2.18 22.65
C THR A 460 9.89 3.00 22.92
N GLU A 461 10.76 2.52 23.80
CA GLU A 461 12.05 3.16 24.06
C GLU A 461 13.02 2.88 22.91
N VAL A 462 13.68 3.93 22.45
CA VAL A 462 14.60 3.89 21.32
C VAL A 462 15.91 4.60 21.64
N ALA A 463 16.99 4.06 21.11
CA ALA A 463 18.31 4.68 21.15
C ALA A 463 18.53 5.49 19.87
N ILE A 464 18.65 6.82 20.01
CA ILE A 464 18.88 7.73 18.88
C ILE A 464 20.38 7.93 18.69
N ALA A 465 20.90 7.57 17.53
CA ALA A 465 22.26 7.87 17.10
C ALA A 465 22.26 9.08 16.16
N PHE A 466 23.45 9.62 15.91
CA PHE A 466 23.64 10.88 15.19
C PHE A 466 24.69 10.71 14.09
N GLU A 467 24.37 11.07 12.85
CA GLU A 467 25.32 10.97 11.73
C GLU A 467 26.56 11.84 12.00
N GLN A 468 27.75 11.24 12.01
CA GLN A 468 29.02 11.92 12.38
C GLN A 468 29.02 12.58 13.78
N GLY A 469 28.06 12.20 14.62
CA GLY A 469 27.79 12.83 15.92
C GLY A 469 27.08 14.18 15.83
N ASP A 470 26.57 14.59 14.67
CA ASP A 470 25.85 15.87 14.50
C ASP A 470 24.46 15.81 15.19
N PRO A 471 24.20 16.64 16.22
CA PRO A 471 22.91 16.69 16.91
C PRO A 471 21.71 16.93 16.00
N ASP A 472 21.90 17.57 14.85
CA ASP A 472 20.82 17.91 13.92
C ASP A 472 20.55 16.79 12.89
N ARG A 473 21.31 15.69 12.94
CA ARG A 473 21.12 14.50 12.07
C ARG A 473 20.84 13.21 12.87
N PRO A 474 19.77 13.19 13.70
CA PRO A 474 19.38 12.01 14.45
C PRO A 474 18.75 10.91 13.56
N TYR A 475 18.95 9.66 13.95
CA TYR A 475 18.22 8.50 13.46
C TYR A 475 18.03 7.48 14.59
N ILE A 476 16.98 6.67 14.53
CA ILE A 476 16.75 5.59 15.48
C ILE A 476 17.71 4.45 15.13
N ALA A 477 18.65 4.15 16.03
CA ALA A 477 19.60 3.06 15.83
C ALA A 477 19.03 1.71 16.30
N HIS A 478 18.35 1.69 17.45
CA HIS A 478 17.85 0.47 18.08
C HIS A 478 16.56 0.75 18.86
N ALA A 479 15.70 -0.27 18.97
CA ALA A 479 14.65 -0.33 19.99
C ALA A 479 15.20 -1.02 21.25
N LEU A 480 14.78 -0.57 22.43
CA LEU A 480 15.23 -1.07 23.72
C LEU A 480 14.04 -1.52 24.57
N HIS A 481 14.23 -2.57 25.37
CA HIS A 481 13.30 -2.97 26.41
C HIS A 481 13.58 -2.17 27.70
N ASP A 482 12.55 -1.95 28.52
CA ASP A 482 12.66 -1.25 29.80
C ASP A 482 11.91 -1.99 30.91
N SER A 483 11.89 -1.45 32.14
CA SER A 483 11.23 -2.10 33.28
C SER A 483 9.69 -2.17 33.16
N ARG A 484 9.07 -1.34 32.31
CA ARG A 484 7.63 -1.35 32.02
C ARG A 484 7.31 -2.24 30.84
N HIS A 485 8.26 -2.40 29.91
CA HIS A 485 8.17 -3.20 28.69
C HIS A 485 9.36 -4.16 28.64
N PRO A 486 9.40 -5.18 29.51
CA PRO A 486 10.51 -6.13 29.56
C PRO A 486 10.52 -7.02 28.33
N ASP A 487 11.70 -7.58 28.03
CA ASP A 487 11.85 -8.59 26.98
C ASP A 487 10.92 -9.78 27.22
N HIS A 488 10.42 -10.38 26.14
CA HIS A 488 9.56 -11.54 26.20
C HIS A 488 10.32 -12.86 26.38
N VAL A 489 11.63 -12.88 26.11
CA VAL A 489 12.53 -14.01 26.33
C VAL A 489 13.36 -13.73 27.58
N THR A 490 13.03 -14.40 28.69
CA THR A 490 13.70 -14.19 29.99
C THR A 490 13.98 -15.49 30.71
N LEU A 491 14.99 -15.46 31.60
CA LEU A 491 15.33 -16.58 32.47
C LEU A 491 14.18 -16.93 33.43
N LEU A 492 13.44 -15.93 33.93
CA LEU A 492 12.37 -16.09 34.92
C LEU A 492 11.25 -17.06 34.48
N ARG A 493 11.00 -17.15 33.17
CA ARG A 493 9.98 -18.05 32.60
C ARG A 493 10.55 -19.37 32.08
N SER A 494 11.84 -19.63 32.33
CA SER A 494 12.61 -20.74 31.73
C SER A 494 12.52 -20.77 30.19
N ASP A 495 12.41 -19.59 29.58
CA ASP A 495 12.18 -19.42 28.15
C ASP A 495 13.46 -18.91 27.42
N TYR A 496 14.59 -18.80 28.12
CA TYR A 496 15.85 -18.22 27.65
C TYR A 496 16.53 -18.95 26.48
N LYS A 497 16.04 -20.13 26.11
CA LYS A 497 16.50 -20.95 24.98
C LYS A 497 15.68 -20.71 23.70
N ARG A 498 14.74 -19.75 23.72
CA ARG A 498 13.83 -19.47 22.62
C ARG A 498 14.31 -18.31 21.74
N ASN A 499 14.07 -18.46 20.44
CA ASN A 499 14.10 -17.37 19.47
C ASN A 499 12.65 -17.02 19.10
N VAL A 500 12.23 -15.77 19.31
CA VAL A 500 10.81 -15.38 19.18
C VAL A 500 10.66 -14.07 18.42
N LEU A 501 9.85 -14.09 17.37
CA LEU A 501 9.23 -12.92 16.78
C LEU A 501 7.75 -12.93 17.16
N ARG A 502 7.29 -11.88 17.87
CA ARG A 502 5.91 -11.75 18.35
C ARG A 502 5.38 -10.35 18.07
N THR A 503 4.22 -10.25 17.46
CA THR A 503 3.54 -8.97 17.22
C THR A 503 2.58 -8.62 18.38
N PRO A 504 2.09 -7.36 18.48
CA PRO A 504 1.12 -6.95 19.50
C PRO A 504 -0.16 -7.80 19.54
N ALA A 505 -0.64 -8.26 18.38
CA ALA A 505 -1.80 -9.17 18.27
C ALA A 505 -1.46 -10.66 18.52
N ASN A 506 -0.27 -10.95 19.03
CA ASN A 506 0.23 -12.31 19.30
C ASN A 506 0.42 -13.21 18.06
N ASN A 507 0.60 -12.64 16.87
CA ASN A 507 1.15 -13.39 15.74
C ASN A 507 2.60 -13.75 16.07
N LYS A 508 2.98 -15.01 15.90
CA LYS A 508 4.20 -15.55 16.50
C LYS A 508 4.92 -16.49 15.56
N LEU A 509 6.22 -16.26 15.40
CA LEU A 509 7.20 -17.26 14.99
C LEU A 509 8.10 -17.55 16.19
N ARG A 510 8.12 -18.79 16.65
CA ARG A 510 8.89 -19.23 17.82
C ARG A 510 9.71 -20.45 17.45
N MET A 511 10.98 -20.46 17.82
CA MET A 511 11.88 -21.60 17.74
C MET A 511 12.42 -21.90 19.13
N GLU A 512 12.27 -23.14 19.60
CA GLU A 512 12.81 -23.62 20.88
C GLU A 512 14.05 -24.46 20.61
N ASP A 513 15.16 -24.13 21.28
CA ASP A 513 16.46 -24.82 21.15
C ASP A 513 16.81 -25.66 22.38
N ASP A 514 15.83 -26.05 23.20
CA ASP A 514 16.08 -27.00 24.28
C ASP A 514 16.42 -28.38 23.71
N ARG A 515 17.56 -28.93 24.12
CA ARG A 515 18.16 -30.12 23.51
C ARG A 515 17.27 -31.35 23.71
N GLY A 516 16.90 -32.00 22.60
CA GLY A 516 15.99 -33.14 22.58
C GLY A 516 14.50 -32.76 22.69
N LYS A 517 14.19 -31.46 22.69
CA LYS A 517 12.82 -30.90 22.74
C LYS A 517 12.65 -29.75 21.75
N GLU A 518 13.48 -29.72 20.72
CA GLU A 518 13.47 -28.66 19.71
C GLU A 518 12.13 -28.63 18.96
N HIS A 519 11.59 -27.43 18.76
CA HIS A 519 10.35 -27.25 18.01
C HIS A 519 10.20 -25.85 17.44
N ILE A 520 9.46 -25.73 16.33
CA ILE A 520 9.11 -24.46 15.68
C ILE A 520 7.60 -24.30 15.72
N LYS A 521 7.13 -23.09 16.00
CA LYS A 521 5.73 -22.71 16.00
C LYS A 521 5.53 -21.43 15.20
N LEU A 522 4.64 -21.49 14.21
CA LEU A 522 4.07 -20.33 13.53
C LEU A 522 2.58 -20.25 13.88
N SER A 523 2.09 -19.14 14.43
CA SER A 523 0.69 -19.03 14.83
C SER A 523 0.09 -17.62 14.73
N THR A 524 -1.22 -17.55 14.52
CA THR A 524 -2.06 -16.36 14.64
C THR A 524 -3.29 -16.66 15.50
N GLU A 525 -3.82 -15.62 16.18
CA GLU A 525 -5.05 -15.70 16.98
C GLU A 525 -6.31 -15.40 16.13
N HIS A 526 -6.16 -15.06 14.85
CA HIS A 526 -7.31 -14.87 13.96
C HIS A 526 -8.00 -16.21 13.67
N SER A 527 -9.33 -16.19 13.53
CA SER A 527 -10.17 -17.38 13.33
C SER A 527 -10.03 -18.44 14.44
N GLY A 528 -10.05 -18.01 15.71
CA GLY A 528 -9.81 -18.84 16.88
C GLY A 528 -8.32 -19.01 17.14
N LYS A 529 -7.70 -20.03 16.53
CA LYS A 529 -6.25 -20.21 16.53
C LYS A 529 -5.82 -21.01 15.31
N SER A 530 -4.97 -20.42 14.49
CA SER A 530 -4.34 -21.10 13.36
C SER A 530 -2.85 -21.23 13.62
N GLN A 531 -2.31 -22.45 13.52
CA GLN A 531 -0.92 -22.73 13.84
C GLN A 531 -0.31 -23.86 13.00
N LEU A 532 0.96 -23.71 12.67
CA LEU A 532 1.85 -24.75 12.19
C LEU A 532 2.89 -25.02 13.29
N ASN A 533 2.92 -26.24 13.81
CA ASN A 533 3.91 -26.69 14.79
C ASN A 533 4.78 -27.79 14.18
N LEU A 534 6.08 -27.77 14.46
CA LEU A 534 7.09 -28.73 13.97
C LEU A 534 7.97 -29.20 15.13
N GLY A 535 8.37 -30.47 15.17
CA GLY A 535 9.27 -31.04 16.18
C GLY A 535 8.54 -31.55 17.43
N HIS A 536 9.06 -31.21 18.61
CA HIS A 536 8.51 -31.60 19.91
C HIS A 536 7.27 -30.77 20.30
N LEU A 537 6.08 -31.32 20.07
CA LEU A 537 4.82 -30.63 20.32
C LEU A 537 4.51 -30.63 21.82
N VAL A 538 4.15 -29.47 22.35
CA VAL A 538 3.79 -29.29 23.77
C VAL A 538 2.47 -28.57 23.92
N ASP A 539 1.78 -28.83 25.03
CA ASP A 539 0.58 -28.10 25.43
C ASP A 539 0.91 -26.75 26.12
N ASN A 540 -0.10 -26.13 26.72
CA ASN A 540 0.07 -24.86 27.44
C ASN A 540 0.87 -25.01 28.75
N GLU A 541 0.91 -26.21 29.34
CA GLU A 541 1.65 -26.53 30.56
C GLU A 541 3.09 -26.98 30.28
N LYS A 542 3.46 -27.06 29.00
CA LYS A 542 4.76 -27.53 28.46
C LYS A 542 4.91 -29.05 28.51
N ASP A 543 3.82 -29.79 28.65
CA ASP A 543 3.82 -31.25 28.60
C ASP A 543 3.81 -31.77 27.17
N LYS A 544 4.49 -32.90 26.94
CA LYS A 544 4.67 -33.48 25.60
C LYS A 544 3.32 -33.98 25.07
N ARG A 545 2.92 -33.43 23.92
CA ARG A 545 1.68 -33.79 23.21
C ARG A 545 1.91 -34.71 22.00
N GLY A 546 3.10 -34.65 21.40
CA GLY A 546 3.43 -35.41 20.18
C GLY A 546 4.78 -35.01 19.57
N GLU A 547 5.12 -35.61 18.45
CA GLU A 547 6.32 -35.31 17.65
C GLU A 547 5.97 -35.27 16.16
N GLY A 548 6.70 -34.48 15.36
CA GLY A 548 6.50 -34.40 13.92
C GLY A 548 5.97 -33.03 13.49
N PHE A 549 4.91 -32.96 12.69
CA PHE A 549 4.28 -31.70 12.31
C PHE A 549 2.77 -31.70 12.58
N GLU A 550 2.22 -30.54 12.92
CA GLU A 550 0.78 -30.31 13.07
C GLU A 550 0.42 -29.01 12.37
N LEU A 551 -0.50 -29.07 11.40
CA LEU A 551 -1.21 -27.90 10.88
C LEU A 551 -2.63 -27.92 11.47
N ARG A 552 -2.96 -26.92 12.29
CA ARG A 552 -4.26 -26.79 12.97
C ARG A 552 -4.88 -25.43 12.69
N THR A 553 -6.18 -25.41 12.49
CA THR A 553 -7.00 -24.19 12.50
C THR A 553 -8.32 -24.49 13.22
N ASP A 554 -8.81 -23.54 14.02
CA ASP A 554 -10.17 -23.60 14.58
C ASP A 554 -11.23 -23.10 13.58
N GLY A 555 -10.81 -22.52 12.46
CA GLY A 555 -11.67 -22.13 11.33
C GLY A 555 -11.56 -23.11 10.15
N TRP A 556 -11.88 -22.64 8.94
CA TRP A 556 -11.77 -23.48 7.74
C TRP A 556 -10.31 -23.81 7.39
N GLY A 557 -10.03 -25.08 7.14
CA GLY A 557 -8.74 -25.57 6.63
C GLY A 557 -8.90 -26.12 5.22
N ALA A 558 -8.05 -25.68 4.28
CA ALA A 558 -7.95 -26.26 2.95
C ALA A 558 -6.49 -26.50 2.62
N ILE A 559 -6.14 -27.72 2.22
CA ILE A 559 -4.80 -28.08 1.76
C ILE A 559 -4.96 -28.55 0.31
N ARG A 560 -4.13 -28.05 -0.62
CA ARG A 560 -4.20 -28.37 -2.07
C ARG A 560 -2.80 -28.73 -2.59
N ALA A 561 -2.68 -29.75 -3.43
CA ALA A 561 -1.41 -30.09 -4.11
C ALA A 561 -1.64 -30.59 -5.54
N GLY A 562 -0.84 -30.11 -6.49
CA GLY A 562 -0.94 -30.46 -7.91
C GLY A 562 -0.36 -31.83 -8.31
N SER A 563 0.17 -32.60 -7.36
CA SER A 563 0.76 -33.93 -7.60
C SER A 563 0.46 -34.95 -6.49
N GLY A 564 -0.58 -34.71 -5.68
CA GLY A 564 -1.05 -35.60 -4.61
C GLY A 564 -0.89 -35.02 -3.19
N LEU A 565 -1.84 -35.31 -2.31
CA LEU A 565 -1.96 -34.75 -0.96
C LEU A 565 -2.81 -35.65 -0.03
N PHE A 566 -2.49 -35.68 1.26
CA PHE A 566 -3.20 -36.44 2.31
C PHE A 566 -3.79 -35.54 3.40
N ILE A 567 -5.06 -35.74 3.80
CA ILE A 567 -5.81 -34.85 4.72
C ILE A 567 -6.83 -35.65 5.58
N SER A 568 -6.94 -35.34 6.88
CA SER A 568 -8.02 -35.78 7.80
C SER A 568 -8.84 -34.57 8.29
N ALA A 569 -10.11 -34.77 8.68
CA ALA A 569 -11.08 -33.71 9.01
C ALA A 569 -11.84 -33.90 10.35
N ASP A 570 -11.32 -34.65 11.31
CA ASP A 570 -11.99 -34.86 12.61
C ASP A 570 -11.93 -33.63 13.53
N GLU A 571 -13.08 -33.24 14.09
CA GLU A 571 -13.20 -32.12 15.02
C GLU A 571 -12.73 -32.52 16.44
N GLN A 572 -11.72 -31.84 16.99
CA GLN A 572 -11.34 -31.94 18.40
C GLN A 572 -11.65 -30.64 19.15
N THR A 573 -12.77 -30.60 19.88
CA THR A 573 -13.14 -29.49 20.77
C THR A 573 -12.04 -29.21 21.80
N LYS A 574 -11.43 -28.01 21.74
CA LYS A 574 -10.38 -27.53 22.66
C LYS A 574 -9.08 -28.36 22.73
N ALA A 575 -8.82 -29.25 21.77
CA ALA A 575 -7.58 -30.05 21.71
C ALA A 575 -7.35 -31.02 22.90
N HIS A 576 -8.42 -31.55 23.51
CA HIS A 576 -8.29 -32.64 24.48
C HIS A 576 -8.05 -33.96 23.73
N GLY A 577 -6.83 -34.55 23.81
CA GLY A 577 -6.52 -35.85 23.20
C GLY A 577 -5.07 -35.99 22.68
N GLN A 578 -4.68 -37.20 22.24
CA GLN A 578 -3.42 -37.46 21.54
C GLN A 578 -3.51 -37.11 20.04
N GLN A 579 -2.38 -36.84 19.39
CA GLN A 579 -2.32 -36.48 17.96
C GLN A 579 -2.83 -37.59 17.01
N LEU A 580 -2.78 -38.85 17.44
CA LEU A 580 -3.17 -40.05 16.67
C LEU A 580 -4.48 -40.68 17.17
N ASP A 581 -5.38 -39.92 17.76
CA ASP A 581 -6.68 -40.45 18.20
C ASP A 581 -7.53 -40.85 16.97
N MET A 582 -7.88 -42.13 16.85
CA MET A 582 -8.46 -42.75 15.63
C MET A 582 -9.72 -43.57 15.90
N ASP A 583 -10.30 -43.49 17.11
CA ASP A 583 -11.35 -44.40 17.58
C ASP A 583 -12.56 -44.46 16.62
N ALA A 584 -13.02 -43.32 16.10
CA ALA A 584 -14.14 -43.25 15.16
C ALA A 584 -13.85 -43.89 13.80
N ALA A 585 -12.59 -43.86 13.35
CA ALA A 585 -12.17 -44.46 12.09
C ALA A 585 -11.94 -45.97 12.24
N ILE A 586 -11.47 -46.43 13.41
CA ILE A 586 -11.28 -47.85 13.73
C ILE A 586 -12.63 -48.59 13.79
N ASP A 587 -13.63 -48.03 14.48
CA ASP A 587 -14.98 -48.64 14.60
C ASP A 587 -15.63 -48.91 13.23
N GLN A 588 -15.43 -48.01 12.27
CA GLN A 588 -15.98 -48.13 10.92
C GLN A 588 -15.27 -49.23 10.10
N LEU A 589 -13.95 -49.38 10.25
CA LEU A 589 -13.15 -50.42 9.58
C LEU A 589 -13.50 -51.83 10.08
N GLU A 590 -13.76 -51.99 11.39
CA GLU A 590 -14.17 -53.26 11.97
C GLU A 590 -15.58 -53.69 11.50
N THR A 591 -16.51 -52.73 11.41
CA THR A 591 -17.87 -52.98 10.92
C THR A 591 -17.88 -53.46 9.46
N ALA A 592 -17.06 -52.84 8.59
CA ALA A 592 -16.93 -53.24 7.19
C ALA A 592 -16.35 -54.66 7.02
N LEU A 593 -15.34 -55.02 7.82
CA LEU A 593 -14.72 -56.35 7.81
C LEU A 593 -15.70 -57.46 8.22
N SER A 594 -16.58 -57.19 9.19
CA SER A 594 -17.61 -58.14 9.64
C SER A 594 -18.63 -58.47 8.53
N LEU A 595 -19.08 -57.45 7.79
CA LEU A 595 -20.00 -57.62 6.67
C LEU A 595 -19.39 -58.44 5.53
N ALA A 596 -18.14 -58.13 5.15
CA ALA A 596 -17.40 -58.83 4.10
C ALA A 596 -17.22 -60.33 4.41
N ARG A 597 -16.88 -60.67 5.66
CA ARG A 597 -16.76 -62.07 6.12
C ARG A 597 -18.08 -62.84 5.99
N THR A 598 -19.20 -62.19 6.35
CA THR A 598 -20.54 -62.81 6.28
C THR A 598 -20.94 -63.12 4.84
N MET A 599 -20.67 -62.20 3.90
CA MET A 599 -20.98 -62.38 2.48
C MET A 599 -20.08 -63.41 1.80
N ALA A 600 -18.77 -63.41 2.11
CA ALA A 600 -17.84 -64.42 1.60
C ALA A 600 -18.20 -65.85 2.04
N GLN A 601 -18.76 -66.00 3.25
CA GLN A 601 -19.28 -67.28 3.75
C GLN A 601 -20.51 -67.75 2.95
N ALA A 602 -21.47 -66.84 2.70
CA ALA A 602 -22.68 -67.13 1.92
C ALA A 602 -22.35 -67.53 0.46
N ALA A 603 -21.38 -66.87 -0.18
CA ALA A 603 -20.92 -67.19 -1.52
C ALA A 603 -20.30 -68.60 -1.63
N ARG A 604 -19.48 -69.01 -0.65
CA ARG A 604 -18.92 -70.37 -0.61
C ARG A 604 -20.00 -71.45 -0.50
N SER A 605 -21.02 -71.21 0.33
CA SER A 605 -22.14 -72.14 0.50
C SER A 605 -23.01 -72.30 -0.75
N ALA A 606 -23.01 -71.31 -1.65
CA ALA A 606 -23.76 -71.32 -2.91
C ALA A 606 -22.94 -71.82 -4.12
N GLY A 607 -21.68 -72.24 -3.93
CA GLY A 607 -20.80 -72.69 -5.02
C GLY A 607 -20.29 -71.55 -5.92
N ALA A 608 -20.41 -70.30 -5.49
CA ALA A 608 -19.89 -69.13 -6.18
C ALA A 608 -18.46 -68.79 -5.72
N ILE A 609 -17.72 -68.03 -6.52
CA ILE A 609 -16.38 -67.54 -6.16
C ILE A 609 -16.53 -66.56 -4.98
N PRO A 610 -15.91 -66.81 -3.81
CA PRO A 610 -16.00 -65.90 -2.67
C PRO A 610 -15.09 -64.67 -2.84
N ALA A 611 -15.50 -63.53 -2.28
CA ALA A 611 -14.68 -62.33 -2.20
C ALA A 611 -13.43 -62.56 -1.33
N ASP A 612 -12.30 -61.93 -1.68
CA ASP A 612 -11.04 -62.05 -0.95
C ASP A 612 -11.07 -61.23 0.36
N THR A 613 -11.11 -61.92 1.50
CA THR A 613 -11.13 -61.29 2.84
C THR A 613 -9.74 -61.16 3.47
N SER A 614 -8.68 -61.68 2.82
CA SER A 614 -7.33 -61.71 3.39
C SER A 614 -6.61 -60.36 3.27
N GLY A 615 -6.68 -59.72 2.11
CA GLY A 615 -6.14 -58.38 1.89
C GLY A 615 -6.77 -57.30 2.78
N GLN A 616 -8.07 -57.42 3.08
CA GLN A 616 -8.76 -56.45 3.95
C GLN A 616 -8.36 -56.57 5.43
N THR A 617 -8.00 -57.77 5.89
CA THR A 617 -7.53 -57.96 7.28
C THR A 617 -6.13 -57.35 7.46
N GLN A 618 -5.21 -57.58 6.51
CA GLN A 618 -3.87 -56.98 6.54
C GLN A 618 -3.88 -55.44 6.46
N LEU A 619 -4.79 -54.88 5.67
CA LEU A 619 -4.94 -53.42 5.56
C LEU A 619 -5.43 -52.79 6.88
N ASN A 620 -6.39 -53.42 7.57
CA ASN A 620 -6.87 -52.93 8.87
C ASN A 620 -5.77 -52.98 9.94
N ASP A 621 -4.97 -54.05 9.99
CA ASP A 621 -3.85 -54.18 10.92
C ASP A 621 -2.77 -53.12 10.68
N ALA A 622 -2.46 -52.81 9.41
CA ALA A 622 -1.48 -51.79 9.03
C ALA A 622 -1.91 -50.35 9.36
N LEU A 623 -3.21 -50.05 9.25
CA LEU A 623 -3.75 -48.69 9.42
C LEU A 623 -4.11 -48.34 10.87
N THR A 624 -4.31 -49.33 11.74
CA THR A 624 -4.57 -49.09 13.17
C THR A 624 -3.35 -48.46 13.84
N ASN A 625 -3.49 -47.24 14.37
CA ASN A 625 -2.39 -46.43 14.92
C ASN A 625 -1.22 -46.16 13.93
N LEU A 626 -1.43 -46.37 12.62
CA LEU A 626 -0.40 -46.24 11.58
C LEU A 626 0.90 -47.00 11.91
N THR A 627 0.78 -48.24 12.42
CA THR A 627 1.94 -49.07 12.76
C THR A 627 2.78 -49.49 11.54
N GLU A 628 2.23 -49.39 10.33
CA GLU A 628 2.92 -49.54 9.04
C GLU A 628 2.60 -48.37 8.09
N PRO A 629 3.37 -48.12 7.01
CA PRO A 629 3.11 -47.02 6.08
C PRO A 629 1.77 -47.20 5.34
N GLY A 630 0.74 -46.46 5.76
CA GLY A 630 -0.59 -46.51 5.16
C GLY A 630 -1.31 -45.16 5.23
N LEU A 631 -2.35 -45.02 4.39
CA LEU A 631 -3.09 -43.77 4.19
C LEU A 631 -4.56 -43.96 4.60
N LEU A 632 -5.00 -43.31 5.68
CA LEU A 632 -6.39 -43.38 6.14
C LEU A 632 -7.09 -42.01 6.01
N LEU A 633 -8.10 -41.92 5.16
CA LEU A 633 -8.93 -40.74 5.00
C LEU A 633 -10.26 -40.99 5.74
N HIS A 634 -10.66 -40.11 6.66
CA HIS A 634 -11.97 -40.11 7.33
C HIS A 634 -12.65 -38.73 7.21
N ALA A 635 -13.94 -38.70 6.87
CA ALA A 635 -14.77 -37.50 6.87
C ALA A 635 -16.24 -37.86 7.14
N PRO A 636 -16.93 -37.17 8.08
CA PRO A 636 -18.32 -37.48 8.44
C PRO A 636 -19.34 -37.39 7.29
N ALA A 637 -19.06 -36.56 6.29
CA ALA A 637 -19.95 -36.29 5.16
C ALA A 637 -19.64 -37.10 3.88
N GLY A 638 -18.46 -37.74 3.78
CA GLY A 638 -18.06 -38.57 2.64
C GLY A 638 -16.68 -38.26 2.06
N ILE A 639 -16.09 -39.24 1.36
CA ILE A 639 -14.74 -39.20 0.77
C ILE A 639 -14.73 -39.90 -0.60
N GLY A 640 -14.09 -39.30 -1.61
CA GLY A 640 -13.83 -39.93 -2.91
C GLY A 640 -12.37 -40.36 -3.06
N MET A 641 -12.11 -41.59 -3.54
CA MET A 641 -10.75 -42.15 -3.68
C MET A 641 -10.57 -42.84 -5.05
N VAL A 642 -9.38 -42.72 -5.66
CA VAL A 642 -8.99 -43.37 -6.93
C VAL A 642 -7.57 -43.93 -6.81
N SER A 643 -7.29 -45.15 -7.31
CA SER A 643 -5.98 -45.83 -7.24
C SER A 643 -5.76 -46.71 -8.48
N PRO A 644 -4.53 -46.83 -9.01
CA PRO A 644 -4.19 -47.75 -10.10
C PRO A 644 -4.20 -49.24 -9.72
N GLU A 645 -4.17 -49.56 -8.42
CA GLU A 645 -4.11 -50.95 -7.94
C GLU A 645 -5.40 -51.39 -7.23
N ALA A 646 -5.66 -50.93 -6.01
CA ALA A 646 -6.91 -51.24 -5.31
C ALA A 646 -7.43 -50.05 -4.49
N ILE A 647 -8.75 -49.89 -4.46
CA ILE A 647 -9.49 -48.93 -3.62
C ILE A 647 -10.57 -49.73 -2.90
N CYS A 648 -10.62 -49.67 -1.57
CA CYS A 648 -11.73 -50.20 -0.80
C CYS A 648 -12.67 -49.05 -0.44
N LEU A 649 -13.90 -49.07 -0.96
CA LEU A 649 -14.94 -48.07 -0.67
C LEU A 649 -16.12 -48.77 0.03
N SER A 650 -16.44 -48.34 1.24
CA SER A 650 -17.60 -48.83 2.00
C SER A 650 -18.50 -47.66 2.37
N SER A 651 -19.79 -47.75 2.05
CA SER A 651 -20.81 -46.79 2.49
C SER A 651 -21.79 -47.51 3.41
N GLY A 652 -21.96 -47.01 4.63
CA GLY A 652 -22.86 -47.59 5.61
C GLY A 652 -24.35 -47.28 5.36
N ARG A 653 -24.68 -46.36 4.44
CA ARG A 653 -26.06 -45.87 4.25
C ARG A 653 -26.51 -45.69 2.80
N GLU A 654 -25.60 -45.42 1.87
CA GLU A 654 -25.92 -45.08 0.46
C GLU A 654 -25.19 -46.00 -0.53
N SER A 655 -25.38 -45.78 -1.84
CA SER A 655 -24.74 -46.56 -2.90
C SER A 655 -23.22 -46.31 -3.03
N VAL A 656 -22.48 -47.35 -3.37
CA VAL A 656 -21.05 -47.28 -3.74
C VAL A 656 -20.92 -47.66 -5.22
N ALA A 657 -20.31 -46.80 -6.02
CA ALA A 657 -19.96 -47.11 -7.41
C ALA A 657 -18.46 -47.41 -7.49
N ILE A 658 -18.11 -48.62 -7.97
CA ILE A 658 -16.72 -49.06 -8.15
C ILE A 658 -16.57 -49.48 -9.61
N THR A 659 -15.58 -48.93 -10.31
CA THR A 659 -15.25 -49.27 -11.71
C THR A 659 -13.79 -49.70 -11.77
N SER A 660 -13.52 -50.93 -12.19
CA SER A 660 -12.15 -51.47 -12.33
C SER A 660 -11.99 -52.20 -13.67
N SER A 661 -10.78 -52.15 -14.22
CA SER A 661 -10.43 -52.74 -15.52
C SER A 661 -10.20 -54.25 -15.46
N ARG A 662 -10.08 -54.85 -14.27
CA ARG A 662 -9.67 -56.26 -14.13
C ARG A 662 -10.61 -57.08 -13.25
N SER A 663 -10.90 -56.64 -12.03
CA SER A 663 -11.87 -57.29 -11.14
C SER A 663 -12.53 -56.25 -10.24
N THR A 664 -13.85 -56.30 -10.11
CA THR A 664 -14.66 -55.41 -9.27
C THR A 664 -15.53 -56.28 -8.36
N ASP A 665 -15.19 -56.32 -7.07
CA ASP A 665 -15.98 -57.03 -6.06
C ASP A 665 -17.01 -56.07 -5.44
N LEU A 666 -18.28 -56.21 -5.82
CA LEU A 666 -19.39 -55.39 -5.30
C LEU A 666 -20.24 -56.21 -4.34
N SER A 667 -20.29 -55.77 -3.09
CA SER A 667 -21.08 -56.38 -2.02
C SER A 667 -22.12 -55.36 -1.53
N ALA A 668 -23.41 -55.57 -1.81
CA ALA A 668 -24.48 -54.68 -1.38
C ALA A 668 -25.59 -55.43 -0.64
N GLY A 669 -26.08 -54.85 0.46
CA GLY A 669 -27.16 -55.44 1.27
C GLY A 669 -28.56 -55.35 0.66
N ARG A 670 -28.75 -54.59 -0.44
CA ARG A 670 -30.07 -54.42 -1.10
C ARG A 670 -30.00 -54.59 -2.62
N ASN A 671 -29.51 -53.61 -3.37
CA ASN A 671 -29.48 -53.65 -4.83
C ASN A 671 -28.04 -53.52 -5.34
N ILE A 672 -27.66 -54.35 -6.30
CA ILE A 672 -26.44 -54.21 -7.10
C ILE A 672 -26.89 -53.96 -8.55
N THR A 673 -26.48 -52.84 -9.13
CA THR A 673 -26.68 -52.54 -10.54
C THR A 673 -25.31 -52.40 -11.18
N GLY A 674 -25.01 -53.22 -12.18
CA GLY A 674 -23.72 -53.23 -12.85
C GLY A 674 -23.87 -53.51 -14.34
N THR A 675 -22.98 -52.91 -15.12
CA THR A 675 -22.85 -53.11 -16.57
C THR A 675 -21.40 -53.46 -16.84
N ALA A 676 -21.12 -54.57 -17.52
CA ALA A 676 -19.76 -55.02 -17.80
C ALA A 676 -19.60 -55.33 -19.28
N GLU A 677 -18.39 -55.09 -19.79
CA GLU A 677 -18.02 -55.40 -21.17
C GLU A 677 -17.78 -56.91 -21.38
N GLY A 678 -17.33 -57.62 -20.35
CA GLY A 678 -17.02 -59.06 -20.40
C GLY A 678 -18.13 -59.94 -19.85
N ALA A 679 -18.11 -60.18 -18.54
CA ALA A 679 -19.09 -61.03 -17.86
C ALA A 679 -19.44 -60.48 -16.48
N ILE A 680 -20.70 -60.62 -16.07
CA ILE A 680 -21.17 -60.27 -14.73
C ILE A 680 -21.56 -61.57 -14.01
N SER A 681 -20.93 -61.87 -12.89
CA SER A 681 -21.35 -62.95 -11.99
C SER A 681 -22.25 -62.37 -10.90
N LEU A 682 -23.54 -62.73 -10.91
CA LEU A 682 -24.54 -62.24 -9.96
C LEU A 682 -25.10 -63.41 -9.14
N CYS A 683 -25.03 -63.33 -7.81
CA CYS A 683 -25.65 -64.28 -6.90
C CYS A 683 -26.69 -63.54 -6.04
N ALA A 684 -27.98 -63.87 -6.20
CA ALA A 684 -29.06 -63.30 -5.41
C ALA A 684 -29.49 -64.28 -4.31
N VAL A 685 -29.27 -63.92 -3.04
CA VAL A 685 -29.45 -64.85 -1.90
C VAL A 685 -30.91 -64.91 -1.40
N THR A 686 -31.73 -63.87 -1.60
CA THR A 686 -33.09 -63.81 -0.99
C THR A 686 -34.22 -63.26 -1.87
N LYS A 687 -33.93 -62.56 -2.96
CA LYS A 687 -34.96 -61.99 -3.86
C LYS A 687 -34.48 -62.16 -5.30
N GLY A 688 -35.27 -62.87 -6.12
CA GLY A 688 -34.85 -63.49 -7.39
C GLY A 688 -34.07 -62.63 -8.38
N LEU A 689 -33.34 -63.30 -9.28
CA LEU A 689 -32.42 -62.71 -10.24
C LEU A 689 -33.10 -62.39 -11.58
N GLN A 690 -32.96 -61.16 -12.07
CA GLN A 690 -33.27 -60.80 -13.47
C GLN A 690 -31.98 -60.48 -14.22
N ILE A 691 -31.70 -61.21 -15.30
CA ILE A 691 -30.54 -60.98 -16.18
C ILE A 691 -31.06 -60.54 -17.55
N LYS A 692 -30.55 -59.42 -18.08
CA LYS A 692 -30.82 -58.95 -19.44
C LYS A 692 -29.49 -58.78 -20.18
N ALA A 693 -29.26 -59.60 -21.20
CA ALA A 693 -28.11 -59.47 -22.10
C ALA A 693 -28.54 -58.68 -23.35
N VAL A 694 -27.79 -57.64 -23.71
CA VAL A 694 -28.06 -56.81 -24.91
C VAL A 694 -27.37 -57.39 -26.14
N GLN A 695 -26.25 -58.11 -25.97
CA GLN A 695 -25.56 -58.81 -27.06
C GLN A 695 -24.68 -59.93 -26.47
N GLY A 696 -24.80 -61.16 -26.99
CA GLY A 696 -24.04 -62.34 -26.52
C GLY A 696 -24.92 -63.45 -25.91
N ASP A 697 -24.34 -64.65 -25.77
CA ASP A 697 -25.04 -65.84 -25.29
C ASP A 697 -25.39 -65.72 -23.80
N LEU A 698 -26.69 -65.84 -23.48
CA LEU A 698 -27.19 -65.86 -22.11
C LEU A 698 -27.31 -67.32 -21.61
N GLN A 699 -26.41 -67.74 -20.71
CA GLN A 699 -26.50 -69.05 -20.06
C GLN A 699 -27.14 -68.92 -18.67
N VAL A 700 -28.35 -69.46 -18.49
CA VAL A 700 -29.07 -69.47 -17.21
C VAL A 700 -29.15 -70.91 -16.69
N HIS A 701 -28.61 -71.16 -15.50
CA HIS A 701 -28.72 -72.45 -14.80
C HIS A 701 -29.68 -72.29 -13.61
N ALA A 702 -30.80 -73.01 -13.62
CA ALA A 702 -31.70 -73.11 -12.47
C ALA A 702 -31.57 -74.49 -11.83
N GLN A 703 -31.04 -74.58 -10.60
CA GLN A 703 -30.84 -75.88 -9.94
C GLN A 703 -32.07 -76.41 -9.19
N ILE A 704 -33.04 -75.55 -8.83
CA ILE A 704 -34.23 -75.92 -8.04
C ILE A 704 -35.52 -75.22 -8.54
N GLY A 705 -35.42 -74.30 -9.50
CA GLY A 705 -36.54 -73.48 -9.99
C GLY A 705 -36.86 -73.70 -11.47
N GLU A 706 -38.01 -73.17 -11.89
CA GLU A 706 -38.48 -73.22 -13.28
C GLU A 706 -37.62 -72.33 -14.19
N LEU A 707 -37.13 -72.89 -15.30
CA LEU A 707 -36.35 -72.18 -16.30
C LEU A 707 -37.27 -71.69 -17.43
N HIS A 708 -37.55 -70.39 -17.47
CA HIS A 708 -38.33 -69.77 -18.54
C HIS A 708 -37.39 -69.00 -19.48
N ALA A 709 -37.17 -69.53 -20.69
CA ALA A 709 -36.30 -68.95 -21.71
C ALA A 709 -37.12 -68.41 -22.89
N LEU A 710 -36.86 -67.17 -23.30
CA LEU A 710 -37.40 -66.55 -24.51
C LEU A 710 -36.21 -66.10 -25.35
N ALA A 711 -36.08 -66.63 -26.57
CA ALA A 711 -35.05 -66.25 -27.53
C ALA A 711 -35.70 -65.90 -28.88
N GLN A 712 -35.07 -65.01 -29.64
CA GLN A 712 -35.57 -64.57 -30.94
C GLN A 712 -35.21 -65.53 -32.09
N ASP A 713 -34.15 -66.32 -31.92
CA ASP A 713 -33.75 -67.39 -32.87
C ASP A 713 -34.06 -68.78 -32.25
N ASP A 714 -33.06 -69.61 -31.95
CA ASP A 714 -33.29 -70.99 -31.51
C ASP A 714 -33.39 -71.12 -29.98
N ILE A 715 -34.41 -71.83 -29.49
CA ILE A 715 -34.49 -72.32 -28.10
C ILE A 715 -34.29 -73.84 -28.09
N LYS A 716 -33.21 -74.31 -27.45
CA LYS A 716 -32.93 -75.74 -27.28
C LYS A 716 -33.32 -76.18 -25.86
N ILE A 717 -34.36 -77.01 -25.74
CA ILE A 717 -34.87 -77.51 -24.45
C ILE A 717 -34.46 -78.98 -24.30
N GLU A 718 -33.56 -79.27 -23.35
CA GLU A 718 -33.10 -80.63 -23.04
C GLU A 718 -33.36 -80.93 -21.55
N SER A 719 -34.08 -82.01 -21.24
CA SER A 719 -34.33 -82.47 -19.86
C SER A 719 -33.52 -83.73 -19.59
N LEU A 720 -32.61 -83.69 -18.61
CA LEU A 720 -31.69 -84.81 -18.32
C LEU A 720 -32.27 -85.86 -17.35
N ALA A 721 -33.38 -85.58 -16.67
CA ALA A 721 -34.00 -86.51 -15.71
C ALA A 721 -35.55 -86.44 -15.65
N GLY A 722 -36.20 -85.68 -16.54
CA GLY A 722 -37.64 -85.41 -16.47
C GLY A 722 -38.37 -85.39 -17.83
N ARG A 723 -39.60 -84.87 -17.82
CA ARG A 723 -40.52 -84.79 -18.98
C ARG A 723 -40.43 -83.42 -19.64
N ILE A 724 -40.48 -83.39 -20.98
CA ILE A 724 -40.64 -82.16 -21.78
C ILE A 724 -42.10 -82.11 -22.29
N GLU A 725 -42.77 -80.97 -22.16
CA GLU A 725 -44.15 -80.74 -22.62
C GLU A 725 -44.19 -79.53 -23.57
N ILE A 726 -44.78 -79.71 -24.76
CA ILE A 726 -44.80 -78.71 -25.85
C ILE A 726 -46.26 -78.46 -26.25
N SER A 727 -46.74 -77.22 -26.14
CA SER A 727 -48.12 -76.82 -26.48
C SER A 727 -48.14 -75.54 -27.32
N ALA A 728 -48.99 -75.49 -28.36
CA ALA A 728 -49.17 -74.31 -29.21
C ALA A 728 -50.68 -73.99 -29.38
N PRO A 729 -51.10 -72.71 -29.27
CA PRO A 729 -52.52 -72.34 -29.28
C PRO A 729 -53.20 -72.30 -30.66
N LYS A 730 -52.43 -72.38 -31.76
CA LYS A 730 -52.97 -72.32 -33.13
C LYS A 730 -52.56 -73.50 -34.01
N GLU A 731 -51.29 -73.91 -33.96
CA GLU A 731 -50.74 -74.96 -34.82
C GLU A 731 -49.39 -75.44 -34.25
N LEU A 732 -49.15 -76.76 -34.26
CA LEU A 732 -47.86 -77.35 -33.91
C LEU A 732 -47.34 -78.15 -35.12
N VAL A 733 -46.19 -77.79 -35.67
CA VAL A 733 -45.54 -78.49 -36.80
C VAL A 733 -44.16 -78.97 -36.37
N LEU A 734 -43.92 -80.28 -36.41
CA LEU A 734 -42.61 -80.89 -36.23
C LEU A 734 -42.10 -81.36 -37.60
N SER A 735 -41.07 -80.72 -38.15
CA SER A 735 -40.57 -81.00 -39.50
C SER A 735 -39.11 -81.43 -39.51
N CYS A 736 -38.78 -82.44 -40.32
CA CYS A 736 -37.40 -82.86 -40.58
C CYS A 736 -37.28 -83.43 -42.00
N GLY A 737 -36.41 -82.87 -42.85
CA GLY A 737 -36.08 -83.42 -44.16
C GLY A 737 -37.26 -83.62 -45.12
N GLY A 738 -38.31 -82.78 -45.02
CA GLY A 738 -39.52 -82.87 -45.83
C GLY A 738 -40.63 -83.76 -45.26
N ALA A 739 -40.36 -84.53 -44.19
CA ALA A 739 -41.41 -85.20 -43.41
C ALA A 739 -41.89 -84.28 -42.28
N PHE A 740 -43.19 -84.35 -41.96
CA PHE A 740 -43.81 -83.52 -40.93
C PHE A 740 -44.91 -84.24 -40.14
N ILE A 741 -45.07 -83.79 -38.90
CA ILE A 741 -46.24 -84.05 -38.05
C ILE A 741 -46.87 -82.70 -37.75
N ARG A 742 -48.11 -82.50 -38.21
CA ARG A 742 -48.84 -81.25 -38.01
C ARG A 742 -50.10 -81.51 -37.20
N ILE A 743 -50.26 -80.74 -36.12
CA ILE A 743 -51.42 -80.78 -35.24
C ILE A 743 -52.10 -79.41 -35.31
N LYS A 744 -53.31 -79.36 -35.87
CA LYS A 744 -54.10 -78.14 -36.05
C LYS A 744 -55.59 -78.46 -35.96
N ASP A 745 -56.34 -77.64 -35.23
CA ASP A 745 -57.80 -77.74 -35.12
C ASP A 745 -58.33 -79.14 -34.71
N GLY A 746 -57.54 -79.90 -33.94
CA GLY A 746 -57.88 -81.26 -33.49
C GLY A 746 -57.57 -82.37 -34.51
N GLU A 747 -57.00 -82.05 -35.66
CA GLU A 747 -56.52 -83.02 -36.65
C GLU A 747 -55.01 -83.25 -36.53
N ILE A 748 -54.58 -84.51 -36.68
CA ILE A 748 -53.17 -84.92 -36.77
C ILE A 748 -52.89 -85.33 -38.21
N GLU A 749 -52.04 -84.57 -38.90
CA GLU A 749 -51.58 -84.84 -40.26
C GLU A 749 -50.13 -85.36 -40.22
N LEU A 750 -49.92 -86.58 -40.74
CA LEU A 750 -48.62 -87.24 -40.86
C LEU A 750 -48.24 -87.27 -42.34
N GLY A 751 -47.25 -86.46 -42.73
CA GLY A 751 -46.78 -86.37 -44.12
C GLY A 751 -45.30 -86.75 -44.23
N ALA A 752 -44.94 -87.54 -45.25
CA ALA A 752 -43.55 -87.80 -45.61
C ALA A 752 -43.40 -87.89 -47.13
N PRO A 753 -42.27 -87.43 -47.72
CA PRO A 753 -42.03 -87.56 -49.17
C PRO A 753 -41.79 -89.00 -49.62
N GLY A 754 -41.52 -89.92 -48.68
CA GLY A 754 -41.33 -91.34 -48.90
C GLY A 754 -42.27 -92.20 -48.03
N ASN A 755 -41.83 -93.41 -47.67
CA ASN A 755 -42.67 -94.36 -46.92
C ASN A 755 -42.87 -93.94 -45.44
N ILE A 756 -44.12 -93.99 -44.96
CA ILE A 756 -44.44 -93.95 -43.53
C ILE A 756 -44.54 -95.39 -43.01
N TYR A 757 -43.60 -95.82 -42.17
CA TYR A 757 -43.60 -97.16 -41.57
C TYR A 757 -44.26 -97.16 -40.19
N HIS A 758 -45.49 -97.67 -40.10
CA HIS A 758 -46.13 -97.98 -38.81
C HIS A 758 -45.90 -99.45 -38.46
N ARG A 759 -44.95 -99.73 -37.57
CA ARG A 759 -44.68 -101.09 -37.08
C ARG A 759 -45.25 -101.27 -35.68
N ALA A 760 -46.43 -101.91 -35.57
CA ALA A 760 -47.10 -102.23 -34.30
C ALA A 760 -47.79 -103.60 -34.38
N VAL A 761 -47.88 -104.32 -33.25
CA VAL A 761 -48.52 -105.66 -33.17
C VAL A 761 -50.05 -105.57 -33.12
N TYR A 762 -50.63 -104.48 -32.60
CA TYR A 762 -52.05 -104.12 -32.74
C TYR A 762 -52.17 -102.60 -32.89
N VAL A 763 -53.11 -102.14 -33.70
CA VAL A 763 -53.55 -100.73 -33.75
C VAL A 763 -54.99 -100.68 -33.25
N LEU A 764 -55.18 -100.23 -32.01
CA LEU A 764 -56.49 -100.06 -31.38
C LEU A 764 -57.08 -98.69 -31.76
N LYS A 765 -58.13 -98.69 -32.58
CA LYS A 765 -58.91 -97.49 -32.89
C LYS A 765 -60.06 -97.35 -31.89
N GLY A 766 -59.84 -96.63 -30.80
CA GLY A 766 -60.87 -96.24 -29.84
C GLY A 766 -61.71 -95.05 -30.33
N GLY A 767 -62.86 -94.80 -29.68
CA GLY A 767 -63.67 -93.61 -29.91
C GLY A 767 -62.97 -92.32 -29.45
N ALA A 768 -63.47 -91.16 -29.90
CA ALA A 768 -62.87 -89.86 -29.59
C ALA A 768 -62.73 -89.64 -28.07
N THR A 769 -61.56 -89.18 -27.64
CA THR A 769 -61.28 -88.75 -26.26
C THR A 769 -60.67 -87.36 -26.31
N THR A 770 -61.02 -86.51 -25.34
CA THR A 770 -60.54 -85.12 -25.26
C THR A 770 -59.68 -84.99 -24.01
N LEU A 771 -58.42 -84.63 -24.18
CA LEU A 771 -57.54 -84.25 -23.07
C LEU A 771 -57.77 -82.77 -22.77
N THR A 772 -58.41 -82.45 -21.65
CA THR A 772 -58.68 -81.06 -21.24
C THR A 772 -57.56 -80.57 -20.33
N THR A 773 -56.68 -79.75 -20.87
CA THR A 773 -55.70 -78.97 -20.09
C THR A 773 -56.35 -77.63 -19.74
N PRO A 774 -56.35 -77.18 -18.46
CA PRO A 774 -57.00 -75.93 -18.08
C PRO A 774 -56.36 -74.73 -18.80
N VAL A 775 -57.18 -73.92 -19.46
CA VAL A 775 -56.78 -72.69 -20.15
C VAL A 775 -56.47 -71.62 -19.11
N THR A 776 -55.23 -71.13 -19.08
CA THR A 776 -54.82 -69.94 -18.34
C THR A 776 -55.33 -68.70 -19.10
N PRO A 777 -56.28 -67.92 -18.58
CA PRO A 777 -56.74 -66.70 -19.24
C PRO A 777 -55.67 -65.59 -19.15
N ILE A 778 -55.38 -64.96 -20.28
CA ILE A 778 -54.58 -63.72 -20.35
C ILE A 778 -55.50 -62.57 -19.93
N PRO A 779 -55.18 -61.76 -18.89
CA PRO A 779 -56.03 -60.66 -18.48
C PRO A 779 -55.87 -59.45 -19.40
N TYR A 780 -56.98 -59.01 -19.99
CA TYR A 780 -57.16 -57.63 -20.45
C TYR A 780 -57.47 -56.76 -19.22
N GLY A 781 -56.81 -55.62 -19.08
CA GLY A 781 -57.04 -54.69 -17.97
C GLY A 781 -58.50 -54.21 -17.90
N TYR A 782 -59.06 -54.13 -16.69
CA TYR A 782 -60.43 -53.71 -16.44
C TYR A 782 -60.44 -52.21 -16.09
N GLY A 783 -61.28 -51.41 -16.75
CA GLY A 783 -61.45 -49.98 -16.46
C GLY A 783 -62.93 -49.61 -16.43
N ALA A 784 -63.38 -48.97 -15.35
CA ALA A 784 -64.77 -48.54 -15.21
C ALA A 784 -64.85 -47.13 -14.58
N GLY A 785 -65.76 -46.30 -15.08
CA GLY A 785 -66.18 -45.03 -14.47
C GLY A 785 -67.67 -45.12 -14.12
N TYR A 786 -68.05 -44.63 -12.94
CA TYR A 786 -69.39 -44.81 -12.37
C TYR A 786 -70.16 -43.48 -12.34
N THR A 787 -71.47 -43.51 -12.50
CA THR A 787 -72.33 -42.32 -12.36
C THR A 787 -73.07 -42.38 -11.03
N LEU A 788 -72.85 -41.40 -10.17
CA LEU A 788 -73.53 -41.27 -8.88
C LEU A 788 -74.83 -40.48 -9.08
N VAL A 789 -75.90 -41.00 -8.51
CA VAL A 789 -77.23 -40.38 -8.51
C VAL A 789 -77.76 -40.29 -7.08
N ASP A 790 -78.65 -39.35 -6.81
CA ASP A 790 -79.33 -39.24 -5.52
C ASP A 790 -80.49 -40.24 -5.39
N ALA A 791 -81.19 -40.21 -4.25
CA ALA A 791 -82.31 -41.10 -3.95
C ALA A 791 -83.52 -40.92 -4.89
N GLN A 792 -83.55 -39.86 -5.71
CA GLN A 792 -84.57 -39.56 -6.71
C GLN A 792 -84.08 -39.84 -8.15
N GLN A 793 -82.93 -40.51 -8.30
CA GLN A 793 -82.27 -40.83 -9.58
C GLN A 793 -81.81 -39.60 -10.40
N ALA A 794 -81.64 -38.42 -9.77
CA ALA A 794 -80.99 -37.29 -10.41
C ALA A 794 -79.46 -37.37 -10.22
N ALA A 795 -78.69 -36.86 -11.19
CA ALA A 795 -77.22 -36.90 -11.13
C ALA A 795 -76.69 -36.17 -9.87
N ALA A 796 -75.86 -36.85 -9.08
CA ALA A 796 -75.21 -36.30 -7.90
C ALA A 796 -73.98 -35.48 -8.33
N ARG A 797 -74.22 -34.23 -8.71
CA ARG A 797 -73.22 -33.32 -9.32
C ARG A 797 -72.27 -32.75 -8.27
N PHE A 798 -70.98 -32.72 -8.59
CA PHE A 798 -69.94 -32.11 -7.72
C PHE A 798 -69.87 -32.65 -6.30
N VAL A 799 -70.21 -33.93 -6.12
CA VAL A 799 -70.17 -34.62 -4.83
C VAL A 799 -68.82 -35.32 -4.65
N ARG A 800 -68.21 -35.15 -3.47
CA ARG A 800 -66.97 -35.84 -3.09
C ARG A 800 -67.25 -37.31 -2.81
N TYR A 801 -66.42 -38.19 -3.37
CA TYR A 801 -66.53 -39.63 -3.18
C TYR A 801 -65.14 -40.23 -2.96
N ARG A 802 -65.13 -41.40 -2.32
CA ARG A 802 -63.95 -42.24 -2.14
C ARG A 802 -64.25 -43.63 -2.72
N ILE A 803 -63.45 -44.07 -3.67
CA ILE A 803 -63.49 -45.43 -4.21
C ILE A 803 -62.36 -46.23 -3.58
N THR A 804 -62.69 -47.34 -2.95
CA THR A 804 -61.70 -48.31 -2.44
C THR A 804 -61.82 -49.60 -3.24
N THR A 805 -60.72 -50.05 -3.85
CA THR A 805 -60.68 -51.32 -4.58
C THR A 805 -60.54 -52.49 -3.61
N GLN A 806 -60.91 -53.70 -4.03
CA GLN A 806 -60.75 -54.92 -3.22
C GLN A 806 -59.29 -55.20 -2.82
N ALA A 807 -58.32 -54.64 -3.54
CA ALA A 807 -56.89 -54.74 -3.23
C ALA A 807 -56.41 -53.69 -2.20
N GLY A 808 -57.29 -52.78 -1.76
CA GLY A 808 -56.99 -51.76 -0.75
C GLY A 808 -56.48 -50.43 -1.31
N GLU A 809 -56.51 -50.23 -2.63
CA GLU A 809 -56.15 -48.96 -3.25
C GLU A 809 -57.30 -47.96 -3.12
N VAL A 810 -57.00 -46.73 -2.70
CA VAL A 810 -57.99 -45.69 -2.41
C VAL A 810 -57.85 -44.53 -3.40
N PHE A 811 -58.94 -44.23 -4.11
CA PHE A 811 -59.06 -43.12 -5.05
C PHE A 811 -60.08 -42.11 -4.54
N ASN A 812 -59.67 -40.85 -4.39
CA ASN A 812 -60.54 -39.77 -3.93
C ASN A 812 -60.81 -38.78 -5.06
N GLY A 813 -62.07 -38.35 -5.22
CA GLY A 813 -62.45 -37.44 -6.30
C GLY A 813 -63.75 -36.68 -6.04
N VAL A 814 -64.09 -35.80 -6.97
CA VAL A 814 -65.37 -35.06 -7.02
C VAL A 814 -66.06 -35.44 -8.33
N THR A 815 -67.36 -35.72 -8.30
CA THR A 815 -68.12 -36.04 -9.52
C THR A 815 -68.26 -34.81 -10.41
N ASP A 816 -68.37 -35.02 -11.72
CA ASP A 816 -68.60 -33.93 -12.65
C ASP A 816 -70.06 -33.43 -12.65
N LYS A 817 -70.38 -32.49 -13.56
CA LYS A 817 -71.73 -31.94 -13.73
C LYS A 817 -72.79 -32.97 -14.14
N ASP A 818 -72.39 -34.17 -14.59
CA ASP A 818 -73.28 -35.26 -15.00
C ASP A 818 -73.27 -36.41 -13.97
N GLY A 819 -72.61 -36.21 -12.83
CA GLY A 819 -72.53 -37.16 -11.72
C GLY A 819 -71.47 -38.25 -11.90
N LYS A 820 -70.57 -38.15 -12.88
CA LYS A 820 -69.59 -39.21 -13.20
C LYS A 820 -68.32 -39.12 -12.35
N THR A 821 -67.79 -40.28 -11.96
CA THR A 821 -66.48 -40.45 -11.32
C THR A 821 -65.36 -40.54 -12.36
N MET A 822 -64.10 -40.36 -11.96
CA MET A 822 -62.96 -40.69 -12.80
C MET A 822 -62.90 -42.21 -13.05
N PRO A 823 -62.43 -42.66 -14.23
CA PRO A 823 -62.26 -44.08 -14.50
C PRO A 823 -61.11 -44.66 -13.66
N VAL A 824 -61.36 -45.77 -12.99
CA VAL A 824 -60.36 -46.51 -12.20
C VAL A 824 -60.00 -47.78 -12.94
N HIS A 825 -58.70 -48.03 -13.10
CA HIS A 825 -58.15 -49.18 -13.81
C HIS A 825 -57.55 -50.19 -12.83
N THR A 826 -57.97 -51.45 -12.94
CA THR A 826 -57.46 -52.54 -12.10
C THR A 826 -57.12 -53.76 -12.95
N MET A 827 -56.18 -54.56 -12.45
CA MET A 827 -55.65 -55.73 -13.16
C MET A 827 -56.58 -56.97 -13.09
N LEU A 828 -57.56 -56.98 -12.17
CA LEU A 828 -58.57 -58.04 -12.01
C LEU A 828 -59.93 -57.40 -11.67
N PRO A 829 -61.06 -57.92 -12.18
CA PRO A 829 -62.38 -57.45 -11.77
C PRO A 829 -62.62 -57.79 -10.29
N GLY A 830 -62.67 -56.78 -9.44
CA GLY A 830 -62.95 -56.90 -8.02
C GLY A 830 -64.09 -55.97 -7.59
N ASN A 831 -64.73 -56.28 -6.48
CA ASN A 831 -65.75 -55.40 -5.92
C ASN A 831 -65.11 -54.07 -5.50
N ILE A 832 -65.77 -52.95 -5.81
CA ILE A 832 -65.38 -51.63 -5.32
C ILE A 832 -66.39 -51.14 -4.30
N ALA A 833 -65.91 -50.47 -3.26
CA ALA A 833 -66.74 -49.72 -2.33
C ALA A 833 -66.67 -48.23 -2.69
N ILE A 834 -67.83 -47.58 -2.83
CA ILE A 834 -67.91 -46.13 -3.00
C ILE A 834 -68.57 -45.56 -1.74
N ASP A 835 -67.76 -44.85 -0.97
CA ASP A 835 -68.21 -44.20 0.26
C ASP A 835 -68.30 -42.68 0.05
N PHE A 836 -69.31 -42.09 0.69
CA PHE A 836 -69.53 -40.65 0.74
C PHE A 836 -69.18 -40.18 2.16
N PRO A 837 -67.92 -39.85 2.42
CA PRO A 837 -67.50 -39.46 3.77
C PRO A 837 -68.24 -38.19 4.20
N GLN A 838 -68.84 -38.20 5.40
CA GLN A 838 -69.43 -37.00 6.00
C GLN A 838 -68.34 -35.94 6.25
N PRO A 839 -68.70 -34.64 6.37
CA PRO A 839 -67.75 -33.53 6.34
C PRO A 839 -66.66 -33.53 7.42
N GLU A 840 -66.70 -34.44 8.40
CA GLU A 840 -65.86 -34.44 9.59
C GLU A 840 -64.79 -35.56 9.65
N GLU A 841 -64.71 -36.50 8.69
CA GLU A 841 -63.74 -37.62 8.72
C GLU A 841 -62.55 -37.49 7.73
N TRP A 842 -61.90 -36.31 7.70
CA TRP A 842 -60.61 -36.08 7.03
C TRP A 842 -59.50 -35.59 7.96
N LEU A 843 -59.68 -35.70 9.28
CA LEU A 843 -58.73 -35.14 10.25
C LEU A 843 -58.45 -36.12 11.39
N THR A 844 -57.26 -36.73 11.36
CA THR A 844 -56.49 -37.14 12.55
C THR A 844 -54.99 -36.93 12.24
N PRO A 845 -54.17 -36.57 13.22
CA PRO A 845 -53.66 -35.19 13.32
C PRO A 845 -52.15 -35.12 13.08
N ARG A 846 -51.69 -34.07 12.38
CA ARG A 846 -50.39 -33.48 12.71
C ARG A 846 -50.61 -32.57 13.94
N PRO A 847 -49.70 -32.60 14.92
CA PRO A 847 -49.87 -31.84 16.16
C PRO A 847 -50.05 -30.35 15.88
N ALA A 848 -50.88 -29.74 16.71
CA ALA A 848 -51.33 -28.37 16.61
C ALA A 848 -50.16 -27.37 16.62
N PRO A 849 -50.25 -26.29 15.83
CA PRO A 849 -49.49 -25.08 16.09
C PRO A 849 -50.07 -24.44 17.36
N GLU A 850 -49.19 -24.25 18.36
CA GLU A 850 -49.45 -23.28 19.41
C GLU A 850 -49.42 -21.89 18.79
N LEU A 851 -50.32 -21.03 19.24
CA LEU A 851 -50.38 -19.61 18.91
C LEU A 851 -49.10 -18.93 19.40
N GLU A 852 -48.12 -18.83 18.52
CA GLU A 852 -47.20 -17.71 18.47
C GLU A 852 -47.59 -16.84 17.28
N GLU A 853 -47.29 -15.56 17.44
CA GLU A 853 -47.80 -14.42 16.69
C GLU A 853 -47.55 -14.56 15.17
N GLU A 854 -48.30 -13.83 14.32
CA GLU A 854 -47.88 -13.63 12.93
C GLU A 854 -46.50 -12.95 12.91
N GLU A 855 -45.44 -13.73 12.95
CA GLU A 855 -44.19 -13.38 12.30
C GLU A 855 -44.28 -14.01 10.91
N GLU A 856 -44.39 -13.16 9.88
CA GLU A 856 -44.04 -13.56 8.52
C GLU A 856 -42.77 -14.39 8.59
N GLU A 857 -42.78 -15.65 8.10
CA GLU A 857 -41.54 -16.39 7.93
C GLU A 857 -40.75 -15.62 6.85
N ILE A 858 -39.95 -14.65 7.28
CA ILE A 858 -39.05 -13.88 6.45
C ILE A 858 -38.11 -14.94 5.87
N THR A 859 -38.33 -15.36 4.62
CA THR A 859 -37.21 -15.89 3.83
C THR A 859 -36.14 -14.82 3.89
N GLU A 860 -35.12 -14.99 4.75
CA GLU A 860 -33.95 -14.11 4.80
C GLU A 860 -33.29 -14.23 3.42
N GLY A 861 -33.73 -13.38 2.49
CA GLY A 861 -33.13 -13.32 1.18
C GLY A 861 -31.77 -12.65 1.29
N ILE A 862 -30.91 -12.97 0.34
CA ILE A 862 -29.55 -12.46 0.37
C ILE A 862 -29.45 -11.13 -0.40
N THR A 863 -28.38 -10.39 -0.13
CA THR A 863 -27.95 -9.29 -1.01
C THR A 863 -27.03 -9.86 -2.09
N LEU A 864 -27.42 -9.76 -3.36
CA LEU A 864 -26.56 -10.11 -4.48
C LEU A 864 -25.79 -8.88 -4.97
N ARG A 865 -24.46 -8.94 -4.91
CA ARG A 865 -23.56 -7.93 -5.47
C ARG A 865 -23.16 -8.29 -6.89
N ILE A 866 -23.33 -7.35 -7.81
CA ILE A 866 -23.06 -7.53 -9.23
C ILE A 866 -21.94 -6.56 -9.65
N GLY A 867 -20.75 -7.11 -9.90
CA GLY A 867 -19.61 -6.37 -10.41
C GLY A 867 -19.68 -6.22 -11.94
N LEU A 868 -19.71 -5.00 -12.45
CA LEU A 868 -19.72 -4.66 -13.88
C LEU A 868 -18.41 -3.97 -14.25
N PHE A 869 -17.67 -4.51 -15.21
CA PHE A 869 -16.32 -4.06 -15.54
C PHE A 869 -16.23 -3.63 -17.01
N PHE A 870 -16.21 -2.33 -17.26
CA PHE A 870 -16.16 -1.75 -18.62
C PHE A 870 -14.74 -1.36 -19.02
N ASP A 871 -14.13 -2.13 -19.93
CA ASP A 871 -12.74 -1.89 -20.31
C ASP A 871 -12.55 -0.67 -21.23
N GLY A 872 -11.31 -0.18 -21.31
CA GLY A 872 -10.91 0.99 -22.10
C GLY A 872 -10.96 0.78 -23.61
N THR A 873 -10.86 1.87 -24.37
CA THR A 873 -10.85 1.82 -25.83
C THR A 873 -9.67 1.00 -26.33
N GLY A 874 -9.92 -0.03 -27.13
CA GLY A 874 -8.84 -0.91 -27.62
C GLY A 874 -8.29 -1.90 -26.58
N ASN A 875 -8.86 -1.98 -25.38
CA ASN A 875 -8.52 -3.02 -24.41
C ASN A 875 -9.51 -4.19 -24.48
N ASN A 876 -9.00 -5.41 -24.40
CA ASN A 876 -9.84 -6.61 -24.38
C ASN A 876 -9.09 -7.76 -23.71
N GLN A 877 -9.61 -8.26 -22.59
CA GLN A 877 -8.97 -9.31 -21.80
C GLN A 877 -8.76 -10.60 -22.60
N SER A 878 -9.74 -11.02 -23.41
CA SER A 878 -9.66 -12.24 -24.22
C SER A 878 -8.59 -12.12 -25.31
N ASN A 879 -8.51 -10.98 -26.00
CA ASN A 879 -7.52 -10.75 -27.05
C ASN A 879 -6.11 -10.61 -26.47
N ALA A 880 -5.98 -9.96 -25.30
CA ALA A 880 -4.73 -9.93 -24.55
C ALA A 880 -4.31 -11.34 -24.10
N ALA A 881 -5.22 -12.14 -23.56
CA ALA A 881 -4.90 -13.52 -23.15
C ALA A 881 -4.39 -14.37 -24.32
N ALA A 882 -4.94 -14.18 -25.53
CA ALA A 882 -4.49 -14.89 -26.73
C ALA A 882 -3.01 -14.62 -27.09
N THR A 883 -2.46 -13.46 -26.72
CA THR A 883 -1.07 -13.05 -26.97
C THR A 883 -0.22 -12.98 -25.71
N GLU A 884 -0.68 -13.56 -24.59
CA GLU A 884 0.06 -13.56 -23.32
C GLU A 884 1.45 -14.20 -23.47
N ARG A 885 1.55 -15.29 -24.23
CA ARG A 885 2.83 -15.97 -24.53
C ARG A 885 3.83 -15.07 -25.27
N CYS A 886 3.35 -14.09 -26.04
CA CYS A 886 4.20 -13.14 -26.77
C CYS A 886 4.89 -12.11 -25.86
N ARG A 887 4.52 -12.09 -24.58
CA ARG A 887 4.89 -11.03 -23.62
C ARG A 887 5.48 -11.57 -22.32
N ARG A 888 5.76 -12.88 -22.29
CA ARG A 888 6.40 -13.55 -21.17
C ARG A 888 7.84 -13.07 -20.99
N GLN A 889 8.27 -13.00 -19.73
CA GLN A 889 9.59 -12.50 -19.36
C GLN A 889 10.66 -13.61 -19.33
N ASP A 890 10.24 -14.87 -19.33
CA ASP A 890 11.07 -16.06 -19.23
C ASP A 890 11.24 -16.77 -20.59
N LEU A 891 11.02 -16.08 -21.71
CA LEU A 891 11.15 -16.66 -23.06
C LEU A 891 12.53 -17.29 -23.29
N GLU A 892 13.59 -16.75 -22.68
CA GLU A 892 14.96 -17.29 -22.74
C GLU A 892 15.11 -18.70 -22.10
N THR A 893 14.12 -19.16 -21.32
CA THR A 893 14.13 -20.49 -20.68
C THR A 893 13.49 -21.59 -21.53
N PHE A 894 12.85 -21.23 -22.65
CA PHE A 894 12.22 -22.16 -23.58
C PHE A 894 13.24 -22.71 -24.58
N SER A 895 13.00 -23.92 -25.07
CA SER A 895 13.84 -24.54 -26.09
C SER A 895 13.76 -23.79 -27.43
N SER A 896 14.76 -23.97 -28.30
CA SER A 896 14.78 -23.31 -29.62
C SER A 896 13.57 -23.62 -30.49
N GLU A 897 13.03 -24.86 -30.43
CA GLU A 897 11.81 -25.25 -31.17
C GLU A 897 10.55 -24.55 -30.63
N GLU A 898 10.44 -24.40 -29.30
CA GLU A 898 9.32 -23.69 -28.67
C GLU A 898 9.37 -22.20 -28.98
N LEU A 899 10.56 -21.60 -28.99
CA LEU A 899 10.76 -20.19 -29.35
C LEU A 899 10.36 -19.90 -30.80
N GLU A 900 10.68 -20.78 -31.75
CA GLU A 900 10.23 -20.65 -33.15
C GLU A 900 8.70 -20.74 -33.27
N SER A 901 8.08 -21.66 -32.52
CA SER A 901 6.61 -21.81 -32.49
C SER A 901 5.91 -20.59 -31.89
N ILE A 902 6.44 -20.04 -30.80
CA ILE A 902 5.93 -18.82 -30.16
C ILE A 902 6.10 -17.64 -31.13
N ALA A 903 7.29 -17.47 -31.73
CA ALA A 903 7.54 -16.41 -32.70
C ALA A 903 6.59 -16.46 -33.91
N ALA A 904 6.34 -17.67 -34.45
CA ALA A 904 5.39 -17.86 -35.54
C ALA A 904 3.95 -17.48 -35.15
N THR A 905 3.52 -17.87 -33.95
CA THR A 905 2.17 -17.56 -33.43
C THR A 905 2.00 -16.06 -33.19
N CYS A 906 2.98 -15.41 -32.56
CA CYS A 906 2.94 -13.98 -32.27
C CYS A 906 2.94 -13.13 -33.55
N LYS A 907 3.66 -13.58 -34.58
CA LYS A 907 3.64 -12.94 -35.91
C LYS A 907 2.25 -12.96 -36.56
N GLN A 908 1.44 -14.00 -36.33
CA GLN A 908 0.06 -14.05 -36.85
C GLN A 908 -0.84 -12.98 -36.24
N TYR A 909 -0.58 -12.57 -35.00
CA TYR A 909 -1.29 -11.50 -34.32
C TYR A 909 -0.70 -10.10 -34.57
N GLY A 910 0.36 -9.99 -35.39
CA GLY A 910 0.94 -8.72 -35.83
C GLY A 910 2.12 -8.22 -34.99
N PHE A 911 2.73 -9.07 -34.15
CA PHE A 911 4.00 -8.75 -33.50
C PHE A 911 5.16 -8.76 -34.51
N GLY A 912 6.17 -7.92 -34.25
CA GLY A 912 7.34 -7.76 -35.11
C GLY A 912 8.33 -8.92 -35.06
N GLU A 913 9.60 -8.65 -35.35
CA GLU A 913 10.65 -9.69 -35.32
C GLU A 913 11.10 -10.00 -33.89
N PHE A 914 11.36 -11.29 -33.61
CA PHE A 914 11.87 -11.78 -32.34
C PHE A 914 13.40 -11.88 -32.38
N ASP A 915 14.09 -11.19 -31.47
CA ASP A 915 15.56 -11.10 -31.46
C ASP A 915 16.27 -12.15 -30.60
N GLY A 916 15.51 -13.13 -30.09
CA GLY A 916 15.98 -14.15 -29.14
C GLY A 916 15.68 -13.83 -27.68
N SER A 917 15.29 -12.59 -27.36
CA SER A 917 14.92 -12.15 -26.01
C SER A 917 13.56 -11.46 -25.95
N ALA A 918 13.19 -10.67 -26.97
CA ALA A 918 11.92 -9.96 -27.05
C ALA A 918 11.51 -9.68 -28.51
N PHE A 919 10.23 -9.33 -28.70
CA PHE A 919 9.75 -8.80 -29.98
C PHE A 919 10.12 -7.31 -30.11
N ASN A 920 10.52 -6.89 -31.32
CA ASN A 920 10.93 -5.51 -31.58
C ASN A 920 9.77 -4.49 -31.65
N SER A 921 8.54 -4.97 -31.85
CA SER A 921 7.31 -4.16 -31.82
C SER A 921 6.10 -5.02 -31.52
N ALA A 922 5.06 -4.38 -30.96
CA ALA A 922 3.73 -4.95 -30.78
C ALA A 922 2.74 -4.25 -31.73
N PRO A 923 1.66 -4.94 -32.16
CA PRO A 923 0.64 -4.34 -33.00
C PRO A 923 -0.13 -3.26 -32.24
N ASN A 924 -0.51 -2.16 -32.92
CA ASN A 924 -1.31 -1.10 -32.32
C ASN A 924 -2.82 -1.45 -32.36
N ASN A 925 -3.19 -2.52 -31.63
CA ASN A 925 -4.56 -3.02 -31.49
C ASN A 925 -4.73 -3.80 -30.17
N SER A 926 -5.92 -4.33 -29.90
CA SER A 926 -6.23 -5.04 -28.66
C SER A 926 -5.39 -6.31 -28.39
N TYR A 927 -4.77 -6.92 -29.40
CA TYR A 927 -3.86 -8.06 -29.25
C TYR A 927 -2.44 -7.63 -28.83
N GLY A 928 -2.06 -6.38 -29.08
CA GLY A 928 -0.79 -5.81 -28.62
C GLY A 928 -0.82 -5.30 -27.18
N ASN A 929 -2.01 -5.00 -26.66
CA ASN A 929 -2.20 -4.39 -25.33
C ASN A 929 -2.21 -5.43 -24.21
N ALA A 930 -1.62 -5.09 -23.05
CA ALA A 930 -1.74 -5.88 -21.82
C ALA A 930 -3.14 -5.79 -21.21
N PRO A 931 -3.49 -6.67 -20.25
CA PRO A 931 -4.69 -6.47 -19.45
C PRO A 931 -4.67 -5.09 -18.78
N SER A 932 -5.82 -4.40 -18.81
CA SER A 932 -6.02 -3.13 -18.12
C SER A 932 -6.24 -3.33 -16.61
N ASN A 933 -6.22 -2.24 -15.85
CA ASN A 933 -6.56 -2.27 -14.43
C ASN A 933 -8.02 -2.72 -14.21
N VAL A 934 -8.93 -2.46 -15.14
CA VAL A 934 -10.31 -2.98 -15.11
C VAL A 934 -10.33 -4.51 -15.27
N ALA A 935 -9.52 -5.06 -16.17
CA ALA A 935 -9.40 -6.51 -16.35
C ALA A 935 -8.78 -7.20 -15.12
N TYR A 936 -7.79 -6.59 -14.47
CA TYR A 936 -7.24 -7.12 -13.21
C TYR A 936 -8.25 -7.07 -12.06
N LEU A 937 -9.02 -5.98 -11.94
CA LEU A 937 -10.09 -5.89 -10.95
C LEU A 937 -11.17 -6.96 -11.17
N PHE A 938 -11.56 -7.22 -12.42
CA PHE A 938 -12.48 -8.30 -12.76
C PHE A 938 -11.95 -9.69 -12.33
N GLN A 939 -10.65 -9.95 -12.49
CA GLN A 939 -10.04 -11.20 -12.03
C GLN A 939 -10.08 -11.34 -10.50
N LEU A 940 -9.88 -10.24 -9.77
CA LEU A 940 -9.90 -10.21 -8.31
C LEU A 940 -11.31 -10.25 -7.69
N TYR A 941 -12.35 -9.86 -8.44
CA TYR A 941 -13.71 -9.83 -7.92
C TYR A 941 -14.25 -11.25 -7.67
N PRO A 942 -14.90 -11.54 -6.52
CA PRO A 942 -15.47 -12.86 -6.22
C PRO A 942 -16.56 -13.27 -7.21
N ASP A 943 -16.74 -14.59 -7.45
CA ASP A 943 -17.74 -15.09 -8.40
C ASP A 943 -18.43 -16.38 -7.91
N ASN A 944 -19.51 -16.20 -7.17
CA ASN A 944 -20.32 -17.28 -6.64
C ASN A 944 -21.25 -17.92 -7.68
N ALA A 945 -21.25 -17.45 -8.94
CA ALA A 945 -21.93 -18.18 -10.02
C ALA A 945 -21.25 -19.52 -10.31
N VAL A 946 -19.93 -19.62 -10.06
CA VAL A 946 -19.14 -20.85 -10.26
C VAL A 946 -18.79 -21.50 -8.92
N ASP A 947 -18.44 -20.71 -7.90
CA ASP A 947 -17.87 -21.22 -6.65
C ASP A 947 -18.93 -21.69 -5.61
N GLY A 948 -20.20 -21.35 -5.81
CA GLY A 948 -21.28 -21.60 -4.84
C GLY A 948 -21.25 -20.68 -3.61
N ILE A 949 -22.29 -20.72 -2.79
CA ILE A 949 -22.39 -19.98 -1.50
C ILE A 949 -22.73 -20.90 -0.34
N SER A 950 -22.31 -20.53 0.88
CA SER A 950 -22.66 -21.25 2.10
C SER A 950 -24.12 -21.00 2.50
N ALA A 951 -24.69 -21.93 3.27
CA ALA A 951 -26.09 -21.85 3.72
C ALA A 951 -26.36 -20.63 4.62
N GLU A 952 -25.36 -20.09 5.33
CA GLU A 952 -25.50 -18.89 6.17
C GLU A 952 -25.09 -17.58 5.47
N ALA A 953 -24.74 -17.60 4.18
CA ALA A 953 -24.25 -16.41 3.48
C ALA A 953 -25.35 -15.36 3.30
N LYS A 954 -25.16 -14.16 3.86
CA LYS A 954 -26.07 -13.01 3.68
C LYS A 954 -25.80 -12.19 2.42
N THR A 955 -24.66 -12.41 1.78
CA THR A 955 -24.27 -11.72 0.54
C THR A 955 -23.61 -12.69 -0.42
N ALA A 956 -23.94 -12.59 -1.70
CA ALA A 956 -23.30 -13.32 -2.78
C ALA A 956 -22.78 -12.35 -3.85
N TYR A 957 -21.85 -12.82 -4.68
CA TYR A 957 -21.19 -12.00 -5.69
C TYR A 957 -21.27 -12.67 -7.06
N ILE A 958 -21.55 -11.89 -8.09
CA ILE A 958 -21.37 -12.28 -9.48
C ILE A 958 -20.67 -11.15 -10.23
N LYS A 959 -20.01 -11.48 -11.35
CA LYS A 959 -19.27 -10.51 -12.14
C LYS A 959 -19.51 -10.64 -13.64
N ALA A 960 -19.50 -9.51 -14.32
CA ALA A 960 -19.59 -9.43 -15.78
C ALA A 960 -18.51 -8.50 -16.32
N TYR A 961 -17.69 -9.03 -17.23
CA TYR A 961 -16.70 -8.26 -17.97
C TYR A 961 -17.30 -7.79 -19.30
N VAL A 962 -17.17 -6.50 -19.56
CA VAL A 962 -17.62 -5.84 -20.79
C VAL A 962 -16.39 -5.43 -21.57
N GLU A 963 -16.25 -5.99 -22.77
CA GLU A 963 -15.12 -5.74 -23.64
C GLU A 963 -14.96 -4.25 -23.95
N GLY A 964 -13.72 -3.81 -24.14
CA GLY A 964 -13.42 -2.41 -24.37
C GLY A 964 -13.96 -1.87 -25.67
N ILE A 965 -14.21 -0.55 -25.68
CA ILE A 965 -14.87 0.14 -26.78
C ILE A 965 -14.06 -0.05 -28.07
N GLY A 966 -14.75 -0.43 -29.14
CA GLY A 966 -14.14 -0.69 -30.44
C GLY A 966 -13.45 -2.05 -30.60
N THR A 967 -13.55 -2.96 -29.63
CA THR A 967 -12.97 -4.32 -29.72
C THR A 967 -14.04 -5.42 -29.80
N ARG A 968 -13.64 -6.63 -30.20
CA ARG A 968 -14.43 -7.87 -30.10
C ARG A 968 -13.50 -9.05 -29.78
N SER A 969 -13.89 -9.92 -28.84
CA SER A 969 -13.11 -11.13 -28.53
C SER A 969 -12.94 -12.01 -29.77
N GLY A 970 -11.70 -12.36 -30.12
CA GLY A 970 -11.37 -13.21 -31.27
C GLY A 970 -11.60 -12.56 -32.65
N GLY A 971 -12.02 -11.29 -32.70
CA GLY A 971 -12.27 -10.53 -33.92
C GLY A 971 -11.23 -9.45 -34.20
N LYS A 972 -11.40 -8.71 -35.30
CA LYS A 972 -10.62 -7.48 -35.59
C LYS A 972 -11.25 -6.27 -34.89
N ASP A 973 -10.40 -5.35 -34.45
CA ASP A 973 -10.84 -4.09 -33.85
C ASP A 973 -11.54 -3.18 -34.88
N ALA A 974 -12.62 -2.52 -34.46
CA ALA A 974 -13.39 -1.59 -35.27
C ALA A 974 -12.80 -0.17 -35.18
N THR A 975 -11.69 0.04 -35.87
CA THR A 975 -10.77 1.18 -35.68
C THR A 975 -11.39 2.55 -35.98
N VAL A 976 -12.29 2.65 -36.96
CA VAL A 976 -12.82 3.95 -37.43
C VAL A 976 -14.08 4.38 -36.67
N ILE A 977 -15.13 3.55 -36.63
CA ILE A 977 -16.42 3.93 -36.04
C ILE A 977 -16.45 3.67 -34.52
N GLY A 978 -15.95 2.51 -34.08
CA GLY A 978 -15.94 2.13 -32.66
C GLY A 978 -14.82 2.81 -31.87
N GLN A 979 -13.56 2.57 -32.25
CA GLN A 979 -12.41 3.18 -31.56
C GLN A 979 -12.21 4.66 -31.90
N GLY A 980 -12.55 5.10 -33.11
CA GLY A 980 -12.43 6.51 -33.50
C GLY A 980 -13.56 7.37 -32.92
N LEU A 981 -14.81 7.09 -33.27
CA LEU A 981 -15.96 7.94 -32.93
C LEU A 981 -16.64 7.59 -31.58
N GLY A 982 -16.34 6.43 -31.00
CA GLY A 982 -17.01 5.94 -29.79
C GLY A 982 -18.44 5.47 -30.02
N GLN A 983 -18.85 5.31 -31.29
CA GLN A 983 -20.21 4.98 -31.73
C GLN A 983 -20.26 3.63 -32.48
N GLY A 984 -21.46 3.24 -32.95
CA GLY A 984 -21.68 1.99 -33.69
C GLY A 984 -21.82 0.77 -32.77
N GLU A 985 -21.72 -0.43 -33.36
CA GLU A 985 -21.99 -1.71 -32.67
C GLU A 985 -21.01 -2.06 -31.54
N THR A 986 -19.87 -1.39 -31.47
CA THR A 986 -18.86 -1.55 -30.40
C THR A 986 -18.62 -0.25 -29.64
N GLY A 987 -19.49 0.76 -29.80
CA GLY A 987 -19.43 2.05 -29.13
C GLY A 987 -19.95 2.03 -27.69
N VAL A 988 -19.85 3.17 -27.00
CA VAL A 988 -20.16 3.30 -25.56
C VAL A 988 -21.57 2.81 -25.21
N VAL A 989 -22.60 3.30 -25.91
CA VAL A 989 -23.99 2.91 -25.65
C VAL A 989 -24.27 1.45 -26.04
N ALA A 990 -23.63 0.94 -27.09
CA ALA A 990 -23.80 -0.45 -27.52
C ALA A 990 -23.26 -1.43 -26.49
N ARG A 991 -22.08 -1.16 -25.92
CA ARG A 991 -21.50 -1.97 -24.82
C ARG A 991 -22.40 -1.98 -23.58
N VAL A 992 -23.02 -0.85 -23.23
CA VAL A 992 -23.99 -0.81 -22.10
C VAL A 992 -25.23 -1.65 -22.40
N LYS A 993 -25.74 -1.65 -23.64
CA LYS A 993 -26.91 -2.45 -24.04
C LYS A 993 -26.71 -3.96 -23.94
N GLU A 994 -25.47 -4.45 -23.98
CA GLU A 994 -25.14 -5.88 -23.86
C GLU A 994 -25.16 -6.38 -22.39
N VAL A 995 -25.11 -5.46 -21.42
CA VAL A 995 -24.95 -5.78 -19.99
C VAL A 995 -26.10 -6.64 -19.43
N PRO A 996 -27.39 -6.35 -19.68
CA PRO A 996 -28.47 -7.17 -19.11
C PRO A 996 -28.38 -8.64 -19.51
N ASP A 997 -28.01 -8.94 -20.75
CA ASP A 997 -27.85 -10.31 -21.23
C ASP A 997 -26.66 -11.03 -20.56
N LEU A 998 -25.56 -10.31 -20.33
CA LEU A 998 -24.41 -10.84 -19.59
C LEU A 998 -24.78 -11.13 -18.14
N VAL A 999 -25.49 -10.22 -17.47
CA VAL A 999 -25.94 -10.41 -16.10
C VAL A 999 -26.99 -11.53 -16.01
N ALA A 1000 -27.91 -11.63 -16.97
CA ALA A 1000 -28.91 -12.71 -17.01
C ALA A 1000 -28.26 -14.10 -17.13
N LYS A 1001 -27.19 -14.22 -17.93
CA LYS A 1001 -26.40 -15.46 -18.02
C LYS A 1001 -25.73 -15.79 -16.68
N GLN A 1002 -25.11 -14.81 -16.03
CA GLN A 1002 -24.45 -15.01 -14.74
C GLN A 1002 -25.46 -15.35 -13.63
N LEU A 1003 -26.61 -14.69 -13.61
CA LEU A 1003 -27.71 -15.02 -12.71
C LEU A 1003 -28.22 -16.44 -12.94
N SER A 1004 -28.36 -16.88 -14.19
CA SER A 1004 -28.79 -18.24 -14.51
C SER A 1004 -27.79 -19.28 -13.99
N SER A 1005 -26.50 -19.05 -14.21
CA SER A 1005 -25.43 -19.90 -13.66
C SER A 1005 -25.45 -19.90 -12.12
N PHE A 1006 -25.61 -18.73 -11.51
CA PHE A 1006 -25.71 -18.59 -10.06
C PHE A 1006 -26.86 -19.40 -9.45
N HIS A 1007 -28.03 -19.41 -10.08
CA HIS A 1007 -29.17 -20.20 -9.59
C HIS A 1007 -29.01 -21.70 -9.83
N GLN A 1008 -28.31 -22.09 -10.89
CA GLN A 1008 -27.97 -23.51 -11.13
C GLN A 1008 -27.01 -24.03 -10.06
N THR A 1009 -26.01 -23.22 -9.70
CA THR A 1009 -25.03 -23.56 -8.67
C THR A 1009 -25.60 -23.46 -7.25
N ASN A 1010 -26.57 -22.55 -7.03
CA ASN A 1010 -27.14 -22.26 -5.71
C ASN A 1010 -28.68 -22.42 -5.71
N PRO A 1011 -29.20 -23.65 -5.82
CA PRO A 1011 -30.64 -23.89 -5.89
C PRO A 1011 -31.33 -23.56 -4.55
N GLY A 1012 -32.45 -22.83 -4.62
CA GLY A 1012 -33.27 -22.50 -3.44
C GLY A 1012 -32.94 -21.18 -2.76
N ILE A 1013 -31.89 -20.46 -3.20
CA ILE A 1013 -31.58 -19.11 -2.73
C ILE A 1013 -32.56 -18.10 -3.31
N VAL A 1014 -33.03 -17.19 -2.46
CA VAL A 1014 -33.89 -16.06 -2.83
C VAL A 1014 -33.10 -14.76 -2.69
N ILE A 1015 -33.11 -13.94 -3.74
CA ILE A 1015 -32.42 -12.64 -3.74
C ILE A 1015 -33.40 -11.57 -3.27
N GLN A 1016 -33.07 -10.93 -2.15
CA GLN A 1016 -33.87 -9.84 -1.57
C GLN A 1016 -33.40 -8.46 -2.07
N ARG A 1017 -32.09 -8.27 -2.27
CA ARG A 1017 -31.51 -6.98 -2.65
C ARG A 1017 -30.43 -7.16 -3.71
N ILE A 1018 -30.33 -6.23 -4.64
CA ILE A 1018 -29.23 -6.16 -5.62
C ILE A 1018 -28.39 -4.91 -5.40
N GLU A 1019 -27.08 -5.10 -5.31
CA GLU A 1019 -26.10 -4.03 -5.21
C GLU A 1019 -25.17 -4.06 -6.42
N PHE A 1020 -25.08 -2.98 -7.18
CA PHE A 1020 -24.14 -2.87 -8.31
C PHE A 1020 -22.82 -2.25 -7.88
N ASP A 1021 -21.71 -2.87 -8.26
CA ASP A 1021 -20.37 -2.27 -8.25
C ASP A 1021 -19.94 -2.07 -9.70
N ILE A 1022 -19.79 -0.82 -10.14
CA ILE A 1022 -19.59 -0.48 -11.55
C ILE A 1022 -18.21 0.15 -11.74
N PHE A 1023 -17.37 -0.47 -12.56
CA PHE A 1023 -16.02 -0.02 -12.84
C PHE A 1023 -15.84 0.30 -14.31
N GLY A 1024 -15.03 1.31 -14.63
CA GLY A 1024 -14.64 1.50 -16.03
C GLY A 1024 -13.41 2.37 -16.23
N PHE A 1025 -12.73 2.17 -17.35
CA PHE A 1025 -11.55 2.94 -17.77
C PHE A 1025 -11.80 3.68 -19.08
N SER A 1026 -11.35 4.93 -19.24
CA SER A 1026 -11.45 5.67 -20.51
C SER A 1026 -12.89 5.80 -21.03
N ARG A 1027 -13.18 5.44 -22.28
CA ARG A 1027 -14.56 5.33 -22.80
C ARG A 1027 -15.37 4.24 -22.09
N GLY A 1028 -14.72 3.24 -21.49
CA GLY A 1028 -15.34 2.30 -20.57
C GLY A 1028 -15.82 2.98 -19.29
N ALA A 1029 -15.12 4.01 -18.78
CA ALA A 1029 -15.60 4.82 -17.66
C ALA A 1029 -16.82 5.68 -18.06
N ALA A 1030 -16.86 6.16 -19.30
CA ALA A 1030 -18.05 6.79 -19.87
C ALA A 1030 -19.23 5.81 -19.97
N ALA A 1031 -18.97 4.56 -20.38
CA ALA A 1031 -19.95 3.48 -20.39
C ALA A 1031 -20.44 3.14 -18.97
N ALA A 1032 -19.54 3.09 -17.98
CA ALA A 1032 -19.86 2.87 -16.58
C ALA A 1032 -20.78 3.97 -16.03
N ARG A 1033 -20.48 5.25 -16.29
CA ARG A 1033 -21.35 6.39 -15.92
C ARG A 1033 -22.72 6.29 -16.59
N HIS A 1034 -22.76 5.94 -17.87
CA HIS A 1034 -24.00 5.78 -18.60
C HIS A 1034 -24.82 4.60 -18.06
N CYS A 1035 -24.17 3.47 -17.77
CA CYS A 1035 -24.79 2.29 -17.18
C CYS A 1035 -25.34 2.57 -15.78
N ALA A 1036 -24.61 3.28 -14.93
CA ALA A 1036 -25.09 3.72 -13.62
C ALA A 1036 -26.40 4.51 -13.74
N ASN A 1037 -26.49 5.42 -14.71
CA ASN A 1037 -27.73 6.15 -14.99
C ASN A 1037 -28.87 5.25 -15.54
N GLU A 1038 -28.56 4.16 -16.25
CA GLU A 1038 -29.58 3.19 -16.69
C GLU A 1038 -30.09 2.30 -15.54
N VAL A 1039 -29.22 1.94 -14.58
CA VAL A 1039 -29.59 1.21 -13.36
C VAL A 1039 -30.53 2.07 -12.50
N LEU A 1040 -30.28 3.38 -12.43
CA LEU A 1040 -31.06 4.32 -11.61
C LEU A 1040 -32.41 4.72 -12.22
N LYS A 1041 -32.85 4.13 -13.33
CA LYS A 1041 -34.16 4.38 -13.95
C LYS A 1041 -35.16 3.30 -13.53
N PRO A 1042 -36.00 3.54 -12.49
CA PRO A 1042 -36.89 2.51 -11.96
C PRO A 1042 -37.97 2.17 -13.00
N GLY A 1043 -38.15 0.88 -13.30
CA GLY A 1043 -39.22 0.38 -14.18
C GLY A 1043 -39.22 0.88 -15.64
N ARG A 1044 -38.26 1.69 -16.06
CA ARG A 1044 -38.16 2.26 -17.42
C ARG A 1044 -36.71 2.31 -17.98
N GLY A 1045 -35.77 1.67 -17.31
CA GLY A 1045 -34.37 1.55 -17.71
C GLY A 1045 -34.06 0.24 -18.43
N LEU A 1046 -32.84 0.14 -18.96
CA LEU A 1046 -32.31 -1.03 -19.67
C LEU A 1046 -32.44 -2.35 -18.86
N PHE A 1047 -32.43 -2.28 -17.53
CA PHE A 1047 -32.52 -3.43 -16.63
C PHE A 1047 -33.95 -3.80 -16.20
N SER A 1048 -34.97 -3.10 -16.69
CA SER A 1048 -36.36 -3.23 -16.21
C SER A 1048 -36.97 -4.63 -16.42
N GLU A 1049 -36.62 -5.33 -17.50
CA GLU A 1049 -37.08 -6.71 -17.73
C GLU A 1049 -36.34 -7.73 -16.85
N LEU A 1050 -35.06 -7.47 -16.54
CA LEU A 1050 -34.22 -8.35 -15.73
C LEU A 1050 -34.59 -8.28 -14.24
N LEU A 1051 -34.95 -7.08 -13.75
CA LEU A 1051 -35.17 -6.77 -12.34
C LEU A 1051 -36.65 -6.88 -11.92
N ARG A 1052 -37.45 -7.68 -12.63
CA ARG A 1052 -38.87 -7.86 -12.33
C ARG A 1052 -39.07 -8.98 -11.30
N GLY A 1053 -39.78 -8.69 -10.22
CA GLY A 1053 -40.09 -9.66 -9.16
C GLY A 1053 -40.66 -10.98 -9.68
N GLY A 1054 -40.19 -12.11 -9.14
CA GLY A 1054 -40.56 -13.46 -9.55
C GLY A 1054 -39.78 -14.04 -10.74
N LEU A 1055 -38.90 -13.28 -11.40
CA LEU A 1055 -37.93 -13.80 -12.38
C LEU A 1055 -36.58 -14.08 -11.72
N SER A 1056 -35.87 -15.12 -12.18
CA SER A 1056 -34.46 -15.37 -11.83
C SER A 1056 -34.16 -15.36 -10.32
N GLY A 1057 -35.03 -15.98 -9.50
CA GLY A 1057 -34.89 -16.12 -8.04
C GLY A 1057 -34.96 -14.84 -7.22
N LEU A 1058 -35.42 -13.73 -7.81
CA LEU A 1058 -35.79 -12.52 -7.07
C LEU A 1058 -37.04 -12.77 -6.21
N LEU A 1059 -37.11 -12.11 -5.06
CA LEU A 1059 -38.28 -12.10 -4.19
C LEU A 1059 -39.55 -11.72 -4.98
N ARG A 1060 -40.71 -12.29 -4.62
CA ARG A 1060 -41.96 -12.08 -5.38
C ARG A 1060 -42.40 -10.62 -5.42
N ASP A 1061 -42.20 -9.89 -4.32
CA ASP A 1061 -42.53 -8.47 -4.20
C ASP A 1061 -41.31 -7.55 -4.41
N PHE A 1062 -40.25 -8.05 -5.06
CA PHE A 1062 -39.02 -7.29 -5.35
C PHE A 1062 -39.35 -6.03 -6.16
N ASP A 1063 -39.07 -4.87 -5.57
CA ASP A 1063 -39.24 -3.56 -6.18
C ASP A 1063 -37.89 -3.00 -6.62
N SER A 1064 -37.66 -2.97 -7.93
CA SER A 1064 -36.45 -2.39 -8.52
C SER A 1064 -36.15 -0.94 -8.09
N ALA A 1065 -37.15 -0.19 -7.60
CA ALA A 1065 -36.94 1.16 -7.08
C ALA A 1065 -36.38 1.18 -5.64
N ALA A 1066 -36.65 0.15 -4.83
CA ALA A 1066 -36.30 0.10 -3.41
C ALA A 1066 -35.17 -0.92 -3.12
N ASP A 1067 -35.14 -2.01 -3.87
CA ASP A 1067 -34.30 -3.19 -3.61
C ASP A 1067 -33.04 -3.23 -4.47
N VAL A 1068 -32.87 -2.25 -5.37
CA VAL A 1068 -31.68 -2.09 -6.21
C VAL A 1068 -30.97 -0.80 -5.83
N CYS A 1069 -29.68 -0.89 -5.54
CA CYS A 1069 -28.84 0.30 -5.40
C CYS A 1069 -27.47 0.10 -6.03
N ILE A 1070 -26.76 1.20 -6.25
CA ILE A 1070 -25.35 1.16 -6.65
C ILE A 1070 -24.52 1.34 -5.38
N ASN A 1071 -23.69 0.35 -5.08
CA ASN A 1071 -22.80 0.40 -3.92
C ASN A 1071 -21.53 1.21 -4.27
N LEU A 1072 -20.88 0.90 -5.39
CA LEU A 1072 -19.66 1.60 -5.81
C LEU A 1072 -19.68 1.95 -7.29
N VAL A 1073 -19.20 3.14 -7.65
CA VAL A 1073 -18.80 3.49 -9.01
C VAL A 1073 -17.31 3.86 -9.01
N GLY A 1074 -16.47 3.00 -9.58
CA GLY A 1074 -15.01 3.17 -9.65
C GLY A 1074 -14.55 3.53 -11.06
N LEU A 1075 -14.16 4.78 -11.27
CA LEU A 1075 -13.79 5.31 -12.59
C LEU A 1075 -12.29 5.52 -12.69
N PHE A 1076 -11.68 4.94 -13.71
CA PHE A 1076 -10.31 5.19 -14.12
C PHE A 1076 -10.37 6.18 -15.28
N ASP A 1077 -10.10 7.44 -14.99
CA ASP A 1077 -9.88 8.53 -15.93
C ASP A 1077 -10.86 8.58 -17.11
N THR A 1078 -12.00 9.26 -16.90
CA THR A 1078 -13.10 9.26 -17.85
C THR A 1078 -12.80 10.11 -19.08
N VAL A 1079 -12.75 9.46 -20.24
CA VAL A 1079 -12.63 10.09 -21.58
C VAL A 1079 -13.76 9.56 -22.45
N ALA A 1080 -14.78 10.38 -22.70
CA ALA A 1080 -15.92 9.98 -23.53
C ALA A 1080 -15.65 10.20 -25.02
N ALA A 1081 -15.27 11.42 -25.40
CA ALA A 1081 -14.78 11.77 -26.75
C ALA A 1081 -15.67 11.19 -27.87
N ILE A 1082 -16.97 11.47 -27.82
CA ILE A 1082 -17.96 10.96 -28.77
C ILE A 1082 -18.11 11.97 -29.90
N SER A 1083 -17.95 11.53 -31.15
CA SER A 1083 -18.23 12.38 -32.33
C SER A 1083 -19.49 11.91 -33.04
N ASP A 1084 -20.38 12.85 -33.41
CA ASP A 1084 -21.61 12.61 -34.17
C ASP A 1084 -21.67 13.39 -35.51
N PRO A 1085 -21.00 12.88 -36.57
CA PRO A 1085 -20.92 13.56 -37.86
C PRO A 1085 -22.28 13.80 -38.53
N LEU A 1086 -23.29 12.98 -38.21
CA LEU A 1086 -24.64 13.10 -38.77
C LEU A 1086 -25.40 14.32 -38.23
N HIS A 1087 -24.96 14.86 -37.09
CA HIS A 1087 -25.57 16.03 -36.46
C HIS A 1087 -24.63 17.24 -36.40
N GLY A 1088 -23.58 17.25 -37.22
CA GLY A 1088 -22.68 18.40 -37.39
C GLY A 1088 -21.51 18.46 -36.42
N ASP A 1089 -21.30 17.43 -35.60
CA ASP A 1089 -20.15 17.29 -34.72
C ASP A 1089 -19.12 16.34 -35.36
N PHE A 1090 -18.00 16.90 -35.80
CA PHE A 1090 -16.91 16.18 -36.47
C PHE A 1090 -15.66 16.05 -35.60
N SER A 1091 -15.69 16.51 -34.34
CA SER A 1091 -14.53 16.55 -33.47
C SER A 1091 -14.80 15.73 -32.21
N PRO A 1092 -14.04 14.66 -31.95
CA PRO A 1092 -14.13 13.94 -30.69
C PRO A 1092 -13.52 14.71 -29.50
N ASP A 1093 -13.10 15.96 -29.73
CA ASP A 1093 -12.25 16.74 -28.83
C ASP A 1093 -13.06 17.70 -27.94
N ASP A 1094 -14.38 17.77 -28.13
CA ASP A 1094 -15.28 18.62 -27.37
C ASP A 1094 -15.94 17.88 -26.19
N ASP A 1095 -16.76 18.61 -25.40
CA ASP A 1095 -17.55 18.08 -24.29
C ASP A 1095 -18.97 17.64 -24.70
N VAL A 1096 -19.26 17.57 -26.00
CA VAL A 1096 -20.58 17.29 -26.57
C VAL A 1096 -20.79 15.78 -26.74
N ASN A 1097 -21.13 15.12 -25.64
CA ASN A 1097 -21.30 13.66 -25.62
C ASN A 1097 -22.75 13.23 -25.95
N ARG A 1098 -23.23 13.54 -27.16
CA ARG A 1098 -24.63 13.35 -27.53
C ARG A 1098 -25.06 11.87 -27.42
N GLY A 1099 -26.09 11.61 -26.61
CA GLY A 1099 -26.62 10.26 -26.38
C GLY A 1099 -25.92 9.45 -25.29
N VAL A 1100 -24.85 9.97 -24.66
CA VAL A 1100 -24.16 9.35 -23.52
C VAL A 1100 -24.36 10.21 -22.28
N ASN A 1101 -24.94 9.62 -21.23
CA ASN A 1101 -25.15 10.33 -19.96
C ASN A 1101 -23.95 10.14 -19.02
N LEU A 1102 -23.13 11.19 -18.89
CA LEU A 1102 -21.92 11.19 -18.06
C LEU A 1102 -22.13 11.80 -16.66
N TYR A 1103 -23.29 12.42 -16.43
CA TYR A 1103 -23.58 13.05 -15.14
C TYR A 1103 -23.97 11.98 -14.12
N LEU A 1104 -23.28 11.98 -12.97
CA LEU A 1104 -23.62 11.15 -11.82
C LEU A 1104 -24.19 12.07 -10.74
N PRO A 1105 -25.50 11.99 -10.45
CA PRO A 1105 -26.11 12.79 -9.39
C PRO A 1105 -25.44 12.55 -8.01
N PRO A 1106 -25.51 13.52 -7.08
CA PRO A 1106 -25.24 13.25 -5.67
C PRO A 1106 -26.09 12.06 -5.19
N ASP A 1107 -25.54 11.22 -4.32
CA ASP A 1107 -26.20 10.05 -3.73
C ASP A 1107 -26.63 8.96 -4.73
N CYS A 1108 -26.18 9.03 -5.99
CA CYS A 1108 -26.48 8.02 -7.01
C CYS A 1108 -25.88 6.63 -6.72
N ALA A 1109 -24.87 6.59 -5.87
CA ALA A 1109 -24.23 5.38 -5.35
C ALA A 1109 -23.76 5.65 -3.92
N ARG A 1110 -23.58 4.60 -3.12
CA ARG A 1110 -23.00 4.73 -1.76
C ARG A 1110 -21.59 5.35 -1.81
N GLN A 1111 -20.82 5.06 -2.85
CA GLN A 1111 -19.56 5.73 -3.11
C GLN A 1111 -19.29 5.86 -4.61
N VAL A 1112 -18.81 7.04 -5.04
CA VAL A 1112 -18.27 7.27 -6.38
C VAL A 1112 -16.83 7.73 -6.23
N ILE A 1113 -15.91 7.05 -6.91
CA ILE A 1113 -14.47 7.35 -6.89
C ILE A 1113 -14.00 7.49 -8.33
N GLN A 1114 -13.37 8.61 -8.67
CA GLN A 1114 -12.64 8.78 -9.93
C GLN A 1114 -11.15 8.97 -9.68
N LEU A 1115 -10.33 8.11 -10.28
CA LEU A 1115 -8.88 8.30 -10.40
C LEU A 1115 -8.61 9.06 -11.71
N GLN A 1116 -7.84 10.14 -11.67
CA GLN A 1116 -7.55 10.98 -12.82
C GLN A 1116 -6.04 11.11 -13.03
N ALA A 1117 -5.58 11.03 -14.27
CA ALA A 1117 -4.19 11.32 -14.63
C ALA A 1117 -3.88 12.82 -14.49
N LEU A 1118 -2.79 13.18 -13.82
CA LEU A 1118 -2.38 14.57 -13.59
C LEU A 1118 -1.41 15.10 -14.65
N ASP A 1119 -0.55 14.24 -15.20
CA ASP A 1119 0.61 14.66 -15.99
C ASP A 1119 0.35 14.57 -17.51
N GLU A 1120 -0.88 14.24 -17.92
CA GLU A 1120 -1.22 14.14 -19.33
C GLU A 1120 -1.58 15.48 -19.96
N TYR A 1121 -0.88 15.80 -21.04
CA TYR A 1121 -1.25 16.91 -21.91
C TYR A 1121 -2.27 16.48 -22.96
N ARG A 1122 -3.53 16.86 -22.78
CA ARG A 1122 -4.62 16.59 -23.74
C ARG A 1122 -4.98 17.85 -24.51
N ALA A 1123 -4.55 17.92 -25.76
CA ALA A 1123 -5.02 18.96 -26.70
C ALA A 1123 -6.44 18.63 -27.21
N ASP A 1124 -6.75 17.33 -27.35
CA ASP A 1124 -7.83 16.83 -28.21
C ASP A 1124 -8.86 15.97 -27.44
N PHE A 1125 -8.96 16.04 -26.10
CA PHE A 1125 -9.91 15.18 -25.35
C PHE A 1125 -10.53 15.90 -24.14
N SER A 1126 -11.87 15.83 -24.03
CA SER A 1126 -12.61 16.41 -22.90
C SER A 1126 -12.39 15.64 -21.59
N VAL A 1127 -11.85 16.35 -20.59
CA VAL A 1127 -11.68 15.83 -19.22
C VAL A 1127 -13.02 15.87 -18.50
N ASN A 1128 -13.60 14.70 -18.25
CA ASN A 1128 -14.91 14.58 -17.60
C ASN A 1128 -14.75 14.45 -16.09
N GLN A 1129 -15.08 15.51 -15.35
CA GLN A 1129 -15.06 15.51 -13.89
C GLN A 1129 -16.33 14.83 -13.32
N VAL A 1130 -16.24 14.37 -12.08
CA VAL A 1130 -17.44 13.99 -11.30
C VAL A 1130 -17.93 15.19 -10.50
N HIS A 1131 -19.18 15.14 -10.03
CA HIS A 1131 -19.71 16.19 -9.15
C HIS A 1131 -18.86 16.31 -7.88
N HIS A 1132 -18.71 17.52 -7.32
CA HIS A 1132 -17.80 17.81 -6.19
C HIS A 1132 -18.11 17.05 -4.89
N THR A 1133 -19.29 16.45 -4.77
CA THR A 1133 -19.68 15.58 -3.65
C THR A 1133 -19.07 14.18 -3.74
N HIS A 1134 -18.60 13.79 -4.92
CA HIS A 1134 -17.97 12.50 -5.19
C HIS A 1134 -16.45 12.60 -5.06
N LEU A 1135 -15.78 11.50 -4.76
CA LEU A 1135 -14.35 11.48 -4.53
C LEU A 1135 -13.59 11.48 -5.86
N GLN A 1136 -12.74 12.48 -6.09
CA GLN A 1136 -11.86 12.55 -7.25
C GLN A 1136 -10.40 12.65 -6.79
N ILE A 1137 -9.56 11.73 -7.22
CA ILE A 1137 -8.17 11.59 -6.81
C ILE A 1137 -7.28 11.74 -8.05
N GLY A 1138 -6.39 12.73 -8.04
CA GLY A 1138 -5.35 12.87 -9.06
C GLY A 1138 -4.17 11.95 -8.77
N LEU A 1139 -3.73 11.19 -9.78
CA LEU A 1139 -2.55 10.34 -9.74
C LEU A 1139 -1.50 10.83 -10.74
N PRO A 1140 -0.20 10.75 -10.41
CA PRO A 1140 0.87 11.04 -11.36
C PRO A 1140 0.84 10.04 -12.53
N GLY A 1141 1.29 10.49 -13.69
CA GLY A 1141 1.26 9.76 -14.96
C GLY A 1141 0.18 10.27 -15.93
N ALA A 1142 0.13 9.62 -17.09
CA ALA A 1142 -0.81 9.88 -18.17
C ALA A 1142 -2.02 8.93 -18.15
N HIS A 1143 -2.97 9.11 -19.08
CA HIS A 1143 -4.23 8.34 -19.21
C HIS A 1143 -4.07 6.86 -18.91
N SER A 1144 -3.10 6.28 -19.60
CA SER A 1144 -2.86 4.85 -19.63
C SER A 1144 -2.06 4.37 -18.42
N ASP A 1145 -1.38 5.26 -17.67
CA ASP A 1145 -0.77 4.91 -16.38
C ASP A 1145 -1.86 4.66 -15.32
N VAL A 1146 -2.97 5.39 -15.41
CA VAL A 1146 -4.14 5.18 -14.53
C VAL A 1146 -4.97 3.97 -14.99
N GLY A 1147 -5.15 3.81 -16.29
CA GLY A 1147 -5.97 2.72 -16.85
C GLY A 1147 -5.29 1.37 -17.02
N GLY A 1148 -3.97 1.33 -17.15
CA GLY A 1148 -3.21 0.16 -17.55
C GLY A 1148 -3.31 -0.13 -19.05
N GLY A 1149 -2.97 -1.37 -19.44
CA GLY A 1149 -2.93 -1.79 -20.85
C GLY A 1149 -1.53 -1.79 -21.48
N TYR A 1150 -0.51 -1.32 -20.73
CA TYR A 1150 0.88 -1.35 -21.15
C TYR A 1150 1.53 -2.73 -20.98
N LEU A 1151 2.41 -3.05 -21.93
CA LEU A 1151 3.27 -4.22 -21.81
C LEU A 1151 4.11 -4.14 -20.53
N PRO A 1152 4.23 -5.22 -19.74
CA PRO A 1152 5.10 -5.26 -18.57
C PRO A 1152 6.57 -4.93 -18.88
N ARG A 1153 6.97 -5.11 -20.14
CA ARG A 1153 8.27 -4.72 -20.69
C ARG A 1153 8.08 -4.31 -22.14
N ALA A 1154 8.33 -3.05 -22.45
CA ALA A 1154 8.40 -2.54 -23.82
C ALA A 1154 9.83 -2.06 -24.08
N ARG A 1155 10.38 -2.37 -25.25
CA ARG A 1155 11.68 -1.87 -25.67
C ARG A 1155 11.48 -0.69 -26.60
N GLU A 1156 11.48 0.51 -26.06
CA GLU A 1156 11.53 1.73 -26.85
C GLU A 1156 12.99 2.17 -27.03
N LYS A 1157 13.35 2.56 -28.26
CA LYS A 1157 14.64 3.20 -28.55
C LYS A 1157 14.39 4.70 -28.65
N LEU A 1158 14.36 5.37 -27.51
CA LEU A 1158 14.17 6.83 -27.44
C LEU A 1158 15.53 7.54 -27.41
N TRP A 1159 15.65 8.55 -28.25
CA TRP A 1159 16.75 9.52 -28.21
C TRP A 1159 16.27 10.74 -27.44
N MET A 1160 16.59 10.82 -26.15
CA MET A 1160 16.24 11.99 -25.34
C MET A 1160 17.31 13.07 -25.52
N THR A 1161 16.97 14.15 -26.20
CA THR A 1161 17.74 15.40 -26.20
C THR A 1161 16.99 16.44 -25.36
N GLN A 1162 17.72 17.33 -24.69
CA GLN A 1162 17.10 18.39 -23.90
C GLN A 1162 16.28 19.30 -24.84
N PRO A 1163 14.97 19.51 -24.59
CA PRO A 1163 14.15 20.37 -25.44
C PRO A 1163 14.62 21.82 -25.35
N CYS A 1164 14.65 22.51 -26.49
CA CYS A 1164 14.98 23.93 -26.56
C CYS A 1164 13.69 24.76 -26.70
N LYS A 1165 13.47 25.69 -25.76
CA LYS A 1165 12.32 26.60 -25.81
C LYS A 1165 12.66 27.83 -26.66
N ALA A 1166 11.81 28.15 -27.62
CA ALA A 1166 11.96 29.32 -28.49
C ALA A 1166 10.61 30.03 -28.65
N SER A 1167 10.62 31.37 -28.62
CA SER A 1167 9.43 32.18 -28.91
C SER A 1167 9.42 32.52 -30.40
N VAL A 1168 8.41 32.06 -31.13
CA VAL A 1168 8.24 32.35 -32.56
C VAL A 1168 7.11 33.38 -32.72
N PRO A 1169 7.35 34.53 -33.37
CA PRO A 1169 6.32 35.53 -33.64
C PRO A 1169 5.14 34.94 -34.41
N ASP A 1170 3.92 35.41 -34.10
CA ASP A 1170 2.70 34.94 -34.74
C ASP A 1170 2.73 35.19 -36.26
N GLY A 1171 2.39 34.18 -37.06
CA GLY A 1171 2.49 34.20 -38.52
C GLY A 1171 3.86 33.83 -39.11
N GLN A 1172 4.90 33.61 -38.29
CA GLN A 1172 6.21 33.12 -38.77
C GLN A 1172 6.28 31.58 -38.69
N ARG A 1173 6.79 30.94 -39.75
CA ARG A 1173 7.00 29.48 -39.78
C ARG A 1173 8.06 29.07 -38.76
N VAL A 1174 7.76 28.09 -37.91
CA VAL A 1174 8.66 27.57 -36.86
C VAL A 1174 9.98 27.07 -37.45
N GLU A 1175 9.92 26.53 -38.67
CA GLU A 1175 11.07 26.02 -39.42
C GLU A 1175 12.09 27.11 -39.78
N SER A 1176 11.67 28.38 -39.76
CA SER A 1176 12.55 29.53 -40.03
C SER A 1176 13.28 30.05 -38.79
N HIS A 1177 12.95 29.54 -37.59
CA HIS A 1177 13.55 29.99 -36.34
C HIS A 1177 14.93 29.37 -36.13
N ALA A 1178 15.88 30.13 -35.56
CA ALA A 1178 17.27 29.68 -35.37
C ALA A 1178 17.38 28.37 -34.56
N ALA A 1179 16.47 28.15 -33.61
CA ALA A 1179 16.40 26.92 -32.82
C ALA A 1179 16.06 25.68 -33.69
N TRP A 1180 15.15 25.83 -34.67
CA TRP A 1180 14.84 24.76 -35.61
C TRP A 1180 16.02 24.46 -36.54
N VAL A 1181 16.67 25.51 -37.07
CA VAL A 1181 17.85 25.36 -37.94
C VAL A 1181 18.98 24.64 -37.21
N ARG A 1182 19.18 24.94 -35.92
CA ARG A 1182 20.17 24.26 -35.08
C ARG A 1182 19.82 22.79 -34.83
N ALA A 1183 18.56 22.52 -34.47
CA ALA A 1183 18.09 21.16 -34.27
C ALA A 1183 18.19 20.32 -35.55
N GLU A 1184 17.96 20.91 -36.73
CA GLU A 1184 18.10 20.22 -38.02
C GLU A 1184 19.57 19.94 -38.37
N ALA A 1185 20.49 20.85 -38.00
CA ALA A 1185 21.92 20.62 -38.13
C ALA A 1185 22.39 19.47 -37.21
N ASP A 1186 21.95 19.45 -35.96
CA ASP A 1186 22.26 18.37 -35.00
C ASP A 1186 21.65 17.03 -35.45
N ALA A 1187 20.39 17.05 -35.92
CA ALA A 1187 19.72 15.88 -36.49
C ALA A 1187 20.46 15.35 -37.72
N LYS A 1188 21.00 16.22 -38.58
CA LYS A 1188 21.80 15.81 -39.74
C LYS A 1188 23.09 15.11 -39.30
N VAL A 1189 23.81 15.64 -38.32
CA VAL A 1189 25.01 14.99 -37.75
C VAL A 1189 24.68 13.62 -37.18
N LEU A 1190 23.54 13.50 -36.49
CA LEU A 1190 23.06 12.23 -35.94
C LEU A 1190 22.70 11.22 -37.04
N ARG A 1191 22.01 11.65 -38.11
CA ARG A 1191 21.69 10.80 -39.28
C ARG A 1191 22.95 10.30 -39.99
N GLU A 1192 24.00 11.11 -40.04
CA GLU A 1192 25.28 10.77 -40.69
C GLU A 1192 26.21 9.92 -39.80
N SER A 1193 25.89 9.80 -38.51
CA SER A 1193 26.68 9.01 -37.55
C SER A 1193 26.21 7.55 -37.48
N SER A 1194 27.11 6.63 -37.05
CA SER A 1194 26.77 5.22 -36.80
C SER A 1194 25.82 5.00 -35.62
N VAL A 1195 25.45 6.08 -34.94
CA VAL A 1195 24.69 6.10 -33.69
C VAL A 1195 23.19 5.95 -33.96
N ALA A 1196 22.68 6.43 -35.09
CA ALA A 1196 21.27 6.28 -35.49
C ALA A 1196 20.90 4.84 -35.89
N ARG A 1197 21.88 4.00 -36.26
CA ARG A 1197 21.68 2.63 -36.82
C ARG A 1197 20.52 2.62 -37.85
N ASP A 1198 19.46 1.82 -37.60
CA ASP A 1198 18.28 1.67 -38.47
C ASP A 1198 17.13 2.65 -38.12
N GLY A 1199 17.34 3.59 -37.21
CA GLY A 1199 16.33 4.54 -36.74
C GLY A 1199 16.19 5.79 -37.62
N ASN A 1200 14.98 6.33 -37.73
CA ASN A 1200 14.71 7.58 -38.44
C ASN A 1200 14.75 8.77 -37.46
N VAL A 1201 15.67 9.72 -37.68
CA VAL A 1201 15.83 10.93 -36.85
C VAL A 1201 15.06 12.09 -37.46
N ALA A 1202 14.09 12.66 -36.73
CA ALA A 1202 13.28 13.79 -37.17
C ALA A 1202 13.25 14.91 -36.12
N VAL A 1203 13.35 16.16 -36.56
CA VAL A 1203 13.15 17.33 -35.70
C VAL A 1203 11.66 17.60 -35.58
N LYS A 1204 11.20 17.85 -34.35
CA LYS A 1204 9.81 18.21 -34.05
C LYS A 1204 9.80 19.45 -33.16
N ALA A 1205 8.78 20.28 -33.34
CA ALA A 1205 8.49 21.41 -32.46
C ALA A 1205 7.05 21.32 -31.99
N TRP A 1206 6.82 21.75 -30.76
CA TRP A 1206 5.51 21.84 -30.12
C TRP A 1206 5.37 23.21 -29.44
N PRO A 1207 4.17 23.81 -29.39
CA PRO A 1207 3.94 25.03 -28.64
C PRO A 1207 4.21 24.79 -27.15
N ALA A 1208 4.85 25.75 -26.46
CA ALA A 1208 4.92 25.72 -25.00
C ALA A 1208 3.53 26.05 -24.42
N ALA A 1209 3.05 25.21 -23.50
CA ALA A 1209 1.69 25.31 -22.97
C ALA A 1209 1.39 26.71 -22.38
N THR A 1210 0.38 27.38 -22.92
CA THR A 1210 -0.39 28.41 -22.20
C THR A 1210 -1.63 27.74 -21.62
N ASN A 1211 -1.88 27.98 -20.34
CA ASN A 1211 -2.98 27.38 -19.58
C ASN A 1211 -4.35 27.58 -20.26
N PRO A 1212 -5.12 26.53 -20.59
CA PRO A 1212 -6.39 26.65 -21.29
C PRO A 1212 -7.53 26.93 -20.31
N ARG A 1213 -7.62 28.18 -19.84
CA ARG A 1213 -8.85 28.91 -19.42
C ARG A 1213 -8.40 30.20 -18.75
N GLY A 1214 -8.73 31.35 -19.35
CA GLY A 1214 -8.45 32.68 -18.81
C GLY A 1214 -9.16 32.98 -17.48
N LYS A 1215 -8.70 32.36 -16.39
CA LYS A 1215 -8.92 32.81 -15.01
C LYS A 1215 -7.56 33.03 -14.37
N VAL A 1216 -7.34 34.27 -13.95
CA VAL A 1216 -6.22 34.67 -13.10
C VAL A 1216 -6.49 34.11 -11.70
N GLU A 1217 -5.59 33.27 -11.20
CA GLU A 1217 -5.35 33.17 -9.76
C GLU A 1217 -3.85 33.33 -9.46
N PRO A 1218 -3.51 33.83 -8.26
CA PRO A 1218 -2.23 34.47 -8.00
C PRO A 1218 -1.19 33.50 -7.42
N VAL A 1219 0.03 33.60 -7.95
CA VAL A 1219 1.32 33.37 -7.29
C VAL A 1219 1.69 31.95 -6.84
N MET A 1220 2.83 31.49 -7.39
CA MET A 1220 3.69 30.34 -7.04
C MET A 1220 3.12 28.95 -7.38
N GLN A 1221 3.84 28.01 -7.98
CA GLN A 1221 5.29 27.75 -8.01
C GLN A 1221 5.66 26.93 -9.27
N ASP A 1222 6.89 27.09 -9.73
CA ASP A 1222 7.50 26.40 -10.86
C ASP A 1222 7.36 24.87 -10.79
N TYR A 1223 6.91 24.26 -11.90
CA TYR A 1223 7.16 22.86 -12.25
C TYR A 1223 7.62 22.80 -13.71
N TRP A 1224 8.63 21.95 -13.92
CA TRP A 1224 9.51 21.81 -15.08
C TRP A 1224 8.83 21.60 -16.43
#